data_AF-A0A6U5DGK4-F1
#
_entry.id   AF-A0A6U5DGK4-F1
#
_cell.length_a   1.000
_cell.length_b   1.000
_cell.length_c   1.000
_cell.angle_alpha   90.00
_cell.angle_beta   90.00
_cell.angle_gamma   90.00
#
_symmetry.space_group_name_H-M   'P 1'
#
loop_
_entity.id
_entity.type
_entity.pdbx_description
1 polymer ?
#
loop_
_entity_poly.entity_id
_entity_poly.type
_entity_poly.pdbx_seq_one_letter_code
_entity_poly.pdbx_strand_id
1 'polypeptide(L)'
;MNGRYDSKFDKNYYDGGTSWNEEVETNLETGAPTNVLKYDAARVHSFYNGPAQYGTVEWPGQLSNFDLDTCDIHAAMCCWPSDRQAKDNNGNCATPYDTNCIDKDPADNTDLCATKLDVSPGSVTKGSDAGVSVHPGDNANGEGAVHCHGLAWSNDPNHVTSRYKANNLFYISMYDHLYQRGYVRSFPGAPMCACVEQMPVVTRSDCTQTDLKETYEISCNHEGAGTGCTAAITQIYVDFNACQGIRQNNDLSDYVARLHREGHLSTKQKGALKEILVENRNCPRAIERNLARAGVERGFNHDLFQEVLEFPETDTNQLVHGLCVQGASSVAAYATDTNVRYTQYQNFTSGMQAWGDRDYTLEGVENTVCAGGIFLQPNRHKDINRFTDIVVGAIPIDEHVTICGFVEYNRKRDGLWANQAEGTGYNIKVGLSSGLSWASKKSNANLPMTMLCRELPIQPSSAPSLSPSSVPSVSMVPTQTFSPTMSLPKTITVTLPASTTKQLVHGLCVKGAVGASASSSWAPLTYTAISPFQTGVLAWNDRQYTIQGVENTPCADGIFMKPNRHKSILRNTVITFEMQRDGSDYMDVCVFAEPAGARRNGGWFTSMVQEGFTNYGTEFTEFAWGGGRVTMQDWGMLCKKM
;
A
#
# COMPACT_ATOMS: atom_id res chain seq x y z
N MET A 1 -29.01 -3.97 -25.13
CA MET A 1 -30.46 -4.06 -24.82
C MET A 1 -31.19 -3.02 -25.64
N ASN A 2 -31.88 -3.39 -26.73
CA ASN A 2 -32.66 -2.43 -27.52
C ASN A 2 -34.14 -2.63 -27.27
N GLY A 3 -34.73 -1.75 -26.45
CA GLY A 3 -36.17 -1.68 -26.27
C GLY A 3 -36.62 -1.21 -24.89
N ARG A 4 -36.53 0.11 -24.66
CA ARG A 4 -37.26 0.86 -23.60
C ARG A 4 -36.65 0.95 -22.18
N TYR A 5 -35.34 0.80 -22.03
CA TYR A 5 -34.60 1.51 -20.99
C TYR A 5 -33.63 2.46 -21.70
N ASP A 6 -33.73 3.75 -21.38
CA ASP A 6 -32.81 4.77 -21.88
C ASP A 6 -31.40 4.41 -21.39
N SER A 7 -30.37 4.69 -22.18
CA SER A 7 -28.96 4.67 -21.76
C SER A 7 -28.73 5.32 -20.38
N LYS A 8 -29.56 6.31 -20.03
CA LYS A 8 -29.63 6.93 -18.71
C LYS A 8 -30.05 5.99 -17.58
N PHE A 9 -31.02 5.11 -17.80
CA PHE A 9 -31.44 4.12 -16.81
C PHE A 9 -30.31 3.11 -16.54
N ASP A 10 -29.73 2.53 -17.60
CA ASP A 10 -28.63 1.56 -17.44
C ASP A 10 -27.43 2.20 -16.74
N LYS A 11 -27.08 3.44 -17.12
CA LYS A 11 -26.04 4.21 -16.45
C LYS A 11 -26.32 4.36 -14.95
N ASN A 12 -27.51 4.85 -14.60
CA ASN A 12 -27.89 5.06 -13.21
C ASN A 12 -27.97 3.74 -12.43
N TYR A 13 -28.38 2.65 -13.08
CA TYR A 13 -28.44 1.32 -12.48
C TYR A 13 -27.03 0.86 -12.08
N TYR A 14 -26.06 0.94 -13.01
CA TYR A 14 -24.68 0.54 -12.76
C TYR A 14 -23.93 1.50 -11.82
N ASP A 15 -24.39 2.74 -11.66
CA ASP A 15 -23.92 3.67 -10.63
C ASP A 15 -24.55 3.40 -9.24
N GLY A 16 -25.63 2.63 -9.19
CA GLY A 16 -26.32 2.25 -7.95
C GLY A 16 -27.51 3.14 -7.53
N GLY A 17 -28.03 4.01 -8.42
CA GLY A 17 -29.01 5.08 -8.09
C GLY A 17 -30.35 5.02 -8.84
N THR A 18 -30.85 3.82 -9.17
CA THR A 18 -32.22 3.64 -9.70
C THR A 18 -33.14 3.08 -8.64
N SER A 19 -34.45 3.10 -8.89
CA SER A 19 -35.44 2.47 -8.03
C SER A 19 -35.15 0.97 -7.80
N TRP A 20 -34.54 0.29 -8.78
CA TRP A 20 -34.06 -1.09 -8.65
C TRP A 20 -32.97 -1.27 -7.60
N ASN A 21 -32.24 -0.21 -7.24
CA ASN A 21 -31.23 -0.24 -6.18
C ASN A 21 -31.74 0.28 -4.84
N GLU A 22 -32.78 1.09 -4.84
CA GLU A 22 -33.22 1.82 -3.64
C GLU A 22 -34.47 1.23 -2.99
N GLU A 23 -35.38 0.64 -3.77
CA GLU A 23 -36.67 0.13 -3.32
C GLU A 23 -36.58 -1.26 -2.69
N VAL A 24 -37.28 -1.44 -1.57
CA VAL A 24 -37.63 -2.73 -0.94
C VAL A 24 -39.12 -2.99 -1.12
N GLU A 25 -39.53 -4.26 -1.16
CA GLU A 25 -40.97 -4.62 -1.12
C GLU A 25 -41.58 -4.10 0.18
N THR A 26 -42.76 -3.48 0.13
CA THR A 26 -43.35 -2.83 1.31
C THR A 26 -44.86 -3.01 1.34
N ASN A 27 -45.44 -3.09 2.55
CA ASN A 27 -46.89 -3.01 2.74
C ASN A 27 -47.33 -1.69 3.38
N LEU A 28 -46.40 -0.80 3.72
CA LEU A 28 -46.67 0.40 4.52
C LEU A 28 -47.47 1.47 3.75
N GLU A 29 -47.36 1.51 2.43
CA GLU A 29 -48.00 2.56 1.61
C GLU A 29 -49.51 2.34 1.45
N THR A 30 -49.92 1.10 1.20
CA THR A 30 -51.32 0.78 0.82
C THR A 30 -51.98 -0.27 1.70
N GLY A 31 -51.24 -0.91 2.61
CA GLY A 31 -51.69 -2.09 3.34
C GLY A 31 -51.68 -3.39 2.51
N ALA A 32 -51.23 -3.32 1.26
CA ALA A 32 -50.97 -4.44 0.36
C ALA A 32 -49.54 -4.35 -0.20
N PRO A 33 -48.97 -5.46 -0.71
CA PRO A 33 -47.61 -5.44 -1.25
C PRO A 33 -47.47 -4.48 -2.43
N THR A 34 -46.57 -3.51 -2.29
CA THR A 34 -46.09 -2.59 -3.31
C THR A 34 -44.57 -2.78 -3.47
N ASN A 35 -44.02 -2.35 -4.62
CA ASN A 35 -42.62 -2.62 -5.02
C ASN A 35 -42.31 -4.13 -4.98
N VAL A 36 -43.17 -4.95 -5.60
CA VAL A 36 -42.97 -6.39 -5.58
C VAL A 36 -41.83 -6.75 -6.50
N LEU A 37 -40.65 -6.94 -5.91
CA LEU A 37 -39.35 -6.94 -6.59
C LEU A 37 -39.28 -7.91 -7.76
N LYS A 38 -39.83 -9.13 -7.60
CA LYS A 38 -39.86 -10.14 -8.67
C LYS A 38 -40.75 -9.73 -9.85
N TYR A 39 -41.84 -9.01 -9.61
CA TYR A 39 -42.68 -8.48 -10.68
C TYR A 39 -42.04 -7.28 -11.35
N ASP A 40 -41.44 -6.36 -10.58
CA ASP A 40 -40.82 -5.15 -11.12
C ASP A 40 -39.61 -5.45 -12.00
N ALA A 41 -38.84 -6.49 -11.65
CA ALA A 41 -37.71 -6.98 -12.43
C ALA A 41 -38.04 -8.18 -13.35
N ALA A 42 -39.32 -8.48 -13.61
CA ALA A 42 -39.72 -9.65 -14.42
C ALA A 42 -39.10 -9.67 -15.84
N ARG A 43 -38.79 -8.49 -16.40
CA ARG A 43 -38.09 -8.37 -17.68
C ARG A 43 -36.68 -8.97 -17.65
N VAL A 44 -36.00 -8.92 -16.51
CA VAL A 44 -34.67 -9.54 -16.33
C VAL A 44 -34.79 -11.05 -16.49
N HIS A 45 -35.78 -11.68 -15.86
CA HIS A 45 -36.03 -13.11 -16.01
C HIS A 45 -36.38 -13.50 -17.46
N SER A 46 -37.23 -12.70 -18.12
CA SER A 46 -37.57 -12.92 -19.53
C SER A 46 -36.36 -12.77 -20.46
N PHE A 47 -35.45 -11.84 -20.18
CA PHE A 47 -34.24 -11.65 -20.97
C PHE A 47 -33.22 -12.78 -20.74
N TYR A 48 -33.12 -13.27 -19.50
CA TYR A 48 -32.32 -14.44 -19.15
C TYR A 48 -32.75 -15.69 -19.94
N ASN A 49 -34.05 -16.04 -19.90
CA ASN A 49 -34.62 -17.19 -20.61
C ASN A 49 -34.67 -17.01 -22.16
N GLY A 50 -34.03 -15.98 -22.69
CA GLY A 50 -34.10 -15.57 -24.09
C GLY A 50 -32.75 -15.07 -24.59
N PRO A 51 -32.62 -13.79 -24.97
CA PRO A 51 -31.39 -13.27 -25.60
C PRO A 51 -30.09 -13.52 -24.82
N ALA A 52 -30.12 -13.55 -23.49
CA ALA A 52 -28.91 -13.79 -22.70
C ALA A 52 -28.36 -15.22 -22.84
N GLN A 53 -29.24 -16.22 -23.03
CA GLN A 53 -28.84 -17.62 -23.18
C GLN A 53 -28.75 -18.06 -24.64
N TYR A 54 -29.48 -17.44 -25.56
CA TYR A 54 -29.62 -17.91 -26.94
C TYR A 54 -29.06 -16.96 -28.00
N GLY A 55 -28.34 -15.90 -27.59
CA GLY A 55 -27.77 -14.92 -28.52
C GLY A 55 -26.58 -14.17 -27.95
N THR A 56 -26.02 -13.27 -28.74
CA THR A 56 -24.95 -12.36 -28.29
C THR A 56 -25.55 -11.05 -27.80
N VAL A 57 -25.14 -10.62 -26.61
CA VAL A 57 -25.50 -9.32 -26.05
C VAL A 57 -24.40 -8.32 -26.40
N GLU A 58 -24.81 -7.11 -26.77
CA GLU A 58 -23.87 -6.02 -27.02
C GLU A 58 -23.26 -5.51 -25.72
N TRP A 59 -21.93 -5.32 -25.72
CA TRP A 59 -21.24 -4.73 -24.58
C TRP A 59 -21.66 -3.26 -24.41
N PRO A 60 -22.02 -2.80 -23.20
CA PRO A 60 -22.52 -1.45 -22.98
C PRO A 60 -21.38 -0.41 -22.96
N GLY A 61 -20.51 -0.41 -23.98
CA GLY A 61 -19.31 0.43 -24.08
C GLY A 61 -19.61 1.92 -24.20
N GLN A 62 -20.85 2.29 -24.54
CA GLN A 62 -21.31 3.68 -24.50
C GLN A 62 -21.45 4.23 -23.07
N LEU A 63 -21.49 3.37 -22.05
CA LEU A 63 -21.54 3.77 -20.65
C LEU A 63 -20.11 3.94 -20.14
N SER A 64 -19.81 5.05 -19.47
CA SER A 64 -18.46 5.30 -18.93
C SER A 64 -17.98 4.21 -17.95
N ASN A 65 -18.90 3.47 -17.32
CA ASN A 65 -18.59 2.33 -16.45
C ASN A 65 -17.90 1.18 -17.22
N PHE A 66 -18.14 1.08 -18.52
CA PHE A 66 -17.72 -0.04 -19.37
C PHE A 66 -17.07 0.43 -20.68
N ASP A 67 -16.64 1.68 -20.75
CA ASP A 67 -15.89 2.21 -21.88
C ASP A 67 -14.60 1.40 -22.06
N LEU A 68 -14.46 0.73 -23.21
CA LEU A 68 -13.37 -0.19 -23.47
C LEU A 68 -12.01 0.50 -23.45
N ASP A 69 -11.94 1.82 -23.69
CA ASP A 69 -10.72 2.60 -23.57
C ASP A 69 -10.23 2.72 -22.12
N THR A 70 -11.07 2.36 -21.14
CA THR A 70 -10.77 2.36 -19.71
C THR A 70 -10.74 0.96 -19.08
N CYS A 71 -10.92 -0.10 -19.89
CA CYS A 71 -11.02 -1.50 -19.45
C CYS A 71 -9.78 -2.34 -19.79
N ASP A 72 -8.58 -1.76 -19.63
CA ASP A 72 -7.28 -2.35 -19.99
C ASP A 72 -7.03 -3.76 -19.41
N ILE A 73 -7.52 -4.06 -18.21
CA ILE A 73 -7.35 -5.32 -17.48
C ILE A 73 -8.16 -6.45 -18.13
N HIS A 74 -9.16 -6.11 -18.95
CA HIS A 74 -10.11 -7.04 -19.53
C HIS A 74 -10.90 -7.81 -18.45
N ALA A 75 -11.33 -7.10 -17.41
CA ALA A 75 -12.19 -7.61 -16.37
C ALA A 75 -13.19 -6.54 -15.90
N ALA A 76 -14.37 -7.00 -15.47
CA ALA A 76 -15.40 -6.16 -14.89
C ALA A 76 -15.90 -6.80 -13.60
N MET A 77 -16.34 -5.96 -12.66
CA MET A 77 -16.74 -6.39 -11.34
C MET A 77 -17.94 -5.56 -10.87
N CYS A 78 -18.81 -6.22 -10.12
CA CYS A 78 -19.88 -5.59 -9.37
C CYS A 78 -19.63 -5.82 -7.88
N CYS A 79 -19.95 -4.84 -7.05
CA CYS A 79 -19.86 -4.97 -5.60
C CYS A 79 -21.08 -4.34 -4.94
N TRP A 80 -21.66 -5.04 -3.96
CA TRP A 80 -22.91 -4.65 -3.31
C TRP A 80 -22.72 -4.59 -1.79
N PRO A 81 -23.17 -3.49 -1.15
CA PRO A 81 -23.24 -3.36 0.30
C PRO A 81 -24.61 -3.75 0.89
N SER A 82 -25.64 -4.00 0.06
CA SER A 82 -27.00 -4.17 0.58
C SER A 82 -27.76 -5.30 -0.12
N ASP A 83 -28.65 -5.91 0.65
CA ASP A 83 -29.62 -6.93 0.26
C ASP A 83 -31.05 -6.43 0.55
N ARG A 84 -31.90 -6.50 -0.47
CA ARG A 84 -33.30 -6.05 -0.44
C ARG A 84 -34.32 -7.17 -0.65
N GLN A 85 -33.91 -8.43 -0.78
CA GLN A 85 -34.84 -9.53 -1.12
C GLN A 85 -34.79 -10.67 -0.10
N ALA A 86 -35.96 -11.11 0.38
CA ALA A 86 -36.06 -12.18 1.34
C ALA A 86 -36.35 -13.54 0.65
N LYS A 87 -36.05 -14.63 1.35
CA LYS A 87 -36.39 -16.02 0.97
C LYS A 87 -35.74 -16.50 -0.34
N ASP A 88 -34.56 -16.00 -0.65
CA ASP A 88 -33.72 -16.46 -1.77
C ASP A 88 -32.52 -17.31 -1.33
N ASN A 89 -32.46 -17.66 -0.04
CA ASN A 89 -31.37 -18.40 0.60
C ASN A 89 -30.02 -17.66 0.56
N ASN A 90 -30.04 -16.34 0.45
CA ASN A 90 -28.84 -15.51 0.51
C ASN A 90 -29.09 -14.25 1.35
N GLY A 91 -28.00 -13.55 1.66
CA GLY A 91 -28.05 -12.30 2.40
C GLY A 91 -28.75 -12.38 3.76
N ASN A 92 -29.15 -11.22 4.27
CA ASN A 92 -29.74 -11.05 5.60
C ASN A 92 -31.12 -10.39 5.57
N CYS A 93 -31.68 -10.10 4.39
CA CYS A 93 -33.05 -9.61 4.26
C CYS A 93 -34.06 -10.72 4.61
N ALA A 94 -35.07 -10.37 5.40
CA ALA A 94 -36.15 -11.28 5.78
C ALA A 94 -37.53 -10.62 5.73
N THR A 95 -38.58 -11.45 5.68
CA THR A 95 -39.96 -10.99 5.87
C THR A 95 -40.29 -10.85 7.36
N PRO A 96 -41.14 -9.88 7.78
CA PRO A 96 -41.75 -8.83 6.96
C PRO A 96 -40.70 -7.82 6.46
N TYR A 97 -40.77 -7.47 5.17
CA TYR A 97 -39.76 -6.61 4.53
C TYR A 97 -39.61 -5.26 5.25
N ASP A 98 -40.74 -4.67 5.62
CA ASP A 98 -40.86 -3.37 6.29
C ASP A 98 -40.06 -3.24 7.60
N THR A 99 -39.68 -4.35 8.23
CA THR A 99 -38.93 -4.34 9.50
C THR A 99 -37.62 -5.11 9.41
N ASN A 100 -37.57 -6.17 8.60
CA ASN A 100 -36.47 -7.11 8.60
C ASN A 100 -35.62 -7.05 7.32
N CYS A 101 -35.88 -6.10 6.41
CA CYS A 101 -35.15 -5.96 5.15
C CYS A 101 -34.60 -4.54 4.89
N ILE A 102 -34.95 -3.56 5.72
CA ILE A 102 -34.39 -2.21 5.62
C ILE A 102 -32.90 -2.27 6.00
N ASP A 103 -32.05 -1.78 5.09
CA ASP A 103 -30.59 -1.68 5.23
C ASP A 103 -29.97 -2.99 5.75
N LYS A 104 -30.33 -4.11 5.12
CA LYS A 104 -29.70 -5.40 5.40
C LYS A 104 -28.51 -5.64 4.52
N ASP A 105 -27.54 -6.33 5.09
CA ASP A 105 -26.28 -6.64 4.41
C ASP A 105 -26.43 -7.91 3.55
N PRO A 106 -25.75 -7.98 2.41
CA PRO A 106 -25.64 -9.20 1.61
C PRO A 106 -24.80 -10.27 2.32
N ALA A 107 -24.69 -11.44 1.71
CA ALA A 107 -23.74 -12.44 2.18
C ALA A 107 -22.31 -12.01 1.87
N ASP A 108 -21.49 -12.00 2.91
CA ASP A 108 -20.11 -11.52 2.85
C ASP A 108 -19.19 -12.47 2.07
N ASN A 109 -18.38 -11.91 1.16
CA ASN A 109 -17.32 -12.67 0.48
C ASN A 109 -15.99 -11.91 0.36
N THR A 110 -15.92 -10.67 0.84
CA THR A 110 -14.77 -9.81 0.63
C THR A 110 -14.73 -8.64 1.61
N ASP A 111 -13.52 -8.16 1.88
CA ASP A 111 -13.31 -6.96 2.69
C ASP A 111 -13.17 -5.77 1.73
N LEU A 112 -13.90 -4.69 1.99
CA LEU A 112 -13.71 -3.42 1.28
C LEU A 112 -12.50 -2.71 1.89
N CYS A 113 -11.45 -2.48 1.12
CA CYS A 113 -10.25 -1.82 1.64
C CYS A 113 -10.28 -0.30 1.42
N ALA A 114 -10.57 0.11 0.18
CA ALA A 114 -10.55 1.52 -0.20
C ALA A 114 -11.38 1.83 -1.44
N THR A 115 -11.97 3.02 -1.47
CA THR A 115 -12.62 3.59 -2.65
C THR A 115 -11.82 4.79 -3.14
N LYS A 116 -11.41 4.73 -4.41
CA LYS A 116 -10.66 5.79 -5.09
C LYS A 116 -11.65 6.74 -5.77
N LEU A 117 -11.64 8.02 -5.42
CA LEU A 117 -12.63 8.99 -5.91
C LEU A 117 -12.28 9.59 -7.27
N ASP A 118 -11.06 9.36 -7.75
CA ASP A 118 -10.52 9.89 -9.02
C ASP A 118 -10.79 8.97 -10.23
N VAL A 119 -11.06 7.69 -10.00
CA VAL A 119 -11.26 6.69 -11.06
C VAL A 119 -12.73 6.35 -11.34
N SER A 120 -13.67 6.78 -10.49
CA SER A 120 -15.07 6.42 -10.62
C SER A 120 -15.76 7.09 -11.82
N PRO A 121 -16.63 6.38 -12.56
CA PRO A 121 -17.26 6.88 -13.77
C PRO A 121 -18.43 7.83 -13.49
N GLY A 122 -18.64 8.79 -14.39
CA GLY A 122 -19.89 9.54 -14.53
C GLY A 122 -20.29 10.39 -13.31
N SER A 123 -21.51 10.14 -12.81
CA SER A 123 -22.25 10.92 -11.81
C SER A 123 -21.79 10.72 -10.36
N VAL A 124 -20.92 9.74 -10.12
CA VAL A 124 -20.28 9.53 -8.83
C VAL A 124 -19.34 10.71 -8.60
N THR A 125 -19.44 11.36 -7.43
CA THR A 125 -18.75 12.63 -7.13
C THR A 125 -17.25 12.54 -7.40
N LYS A 126 -16.80 13.02 -8.56
CA LYS A 126 -15.39 13.25 -8.84
C LYS A 126 -14.95 14.47 -8.06
N GLY A 127 -14.18 14.27 -6.99
CA GLY A 127 -13.34 15.34 -6.46
C GLY A 127 -12.37 15.80 -7.56
N SER A 128 -12.02 17.08 -7.59
CA SER A 128 -10.91 17.58 -8.40
C SER A 128 -9.55 17.01 -7.96
N ASP A 129 -9.51 16.38 -6.78
CA ASP A 129 -8.32 15.87 -6.11
C ASP A 129 -8.42 14.35 -5.92
N ALA A 130 -7.27 13.69 -5.81
CA ALA A 130 -7.10 12.24 -5.63
C ALA A 130 -7.60 11.73 -4.26
N GLY A 131 -8.86 12.01 -3.91
CA GLY A 131 -9.46 11.61 -2.66
C GLY A 131 -9.60 10.09 -2.57
N VAL A 132 -9.41 9.55 -1.37
CA VAL A 132 -9.58 8.13 -1.06
C VAL A 132 -10.42 7.98 0.20
N SER A 133 -11.42 7.11 0.14
CA SER A 133 -12.11 6.58 1.33
C SER A 133 -11.45 5.28 1.73
N VAL A 134 -11.13 5.09 3.01
CA VAL A 134 -10.46 3.88 3.52
C VAL A 134 -11.30 3.21 4.59
N HIS A 135 -11.25 1.89 4.60
CA HIS A 135 -12.09 1.05 5.45
C HIS A 135 -11.17 0.09 6.24
N PRO A 136 -10.64 0.52 7.40
CA PRO A 136 -9.60 -0.21 8.15
C PRO A 136 -10.15 -1.35 9.05
N GLY A 137 -11.44 -1.65 8.95
CA GLY A 137 -12.14 -2.68 9.72
C GLY A 137 -12.57 -3.84 8.84
N ASP A 138 -13.46 -4.67 9.37
CA ASP A 138 -14.22 -5.70 8.65
C ASP A 138 -15.60 -5.79 9.31
N ASN A 139 -16.64 -6.07 8.52
CA ASN A 139 -18.00 -6.34 8.98
C ASN A 139 -18.52 -5.23 9.92
N ALA A 140 -19.11 -5.60 11.07
CA ALA A 140 -19.71 -4.68 12.04
C ALA A 140 -18.71 -3.69 12.69
N ASN A 141 -17.40 -3.88 12.49
CA ASN A 141 -16.35 -2.96 12.95
C ASN A 141 -15.73 -2.14 11.80
N GLY A 142 -16.31 -2.18 10.60
CA GLY A 142 -15.77 -1.59 9.39
C GLY A 142 -16.85 -1.28 8.34
N GLU A 143 -16.73 -1.91 7.18
CA GLU A 143 -17.49 -1.69 5.94
C GLU A 143 -18.86 -2.35 5.87
N GLY A 144 -19.25 -3.17 6.86
CA GLY A 144 -20.39 -4.08 6.76
C GLY A 144 -20.04 -5.35 5.98
N ALA A 145 -21.01 -6.25 5.76
CA ALA A 145 -20.77 -7.39 4.88
C ALA A 145 -20.81 -6.94 3.41
N VAL A 146 -19.81 -7.34 2.63
CA VAL A 146 -19.68 -6.92 1.23
C VAL A 146 -19.64 -8.13 0.31
N HIS A 147 -20.38 -8.03 -0.80
CA HIS A 147 -20.35 -9.06 -1.84
C HIS A 147 -19.81 -8.49 -3.14
N CYS A 148 -18.70 -9.02 -3.65
CA CYS A 148 -18.19 -8.71 -4.98
C CYS A 148 -18.22 -9.92 -5.91
N HIS A 149 -18.66 -9.70 -7.15
CA HIS A 149 -18.71 -10.71 -8.19
C HIS A 149 -18.35 -10.11 -9.55
N GLY A 150 -17.51 -10.79 -10.34
CA GLY A 150 -17.05 -10.26 -11.62
C GLY A 150 -16.88 -11.28 -12.72
N LEU A 151 -16.23 -10.83 -13.80
CA LEU A 151 -15.88 -11.59 -14.99
C LEU A 151 -14.54 -11.11 -15.56
N ALA A 152 -13.90 -11.96 -16.36
CA ALA A 152 -12.75 -11.57 -17.17
C ALA A 152 -12.84 -12.16 -18.57
N TRP A 153 -12.22 -11.51 -19.54
CA TRP A 153 -12.23 -11.94 -20.95
C TRP A 153 -10.83 -11.94 -21.56
N SER A 154 -10.70 -12.56 -22.74
CA SER A 154 -9.42 -12.71 -23.44
C SER A 154 -9.05 -11.43 -24.21
N ASN A 155 -7.76 -11.27 -24.54
CA ASN A 155 -7.31 -10.27 -25.51
C ASN A 155 -7.71 -10.62 -26.95
N ASP A 156 -7.94 -11.90 -27.23
CA ASP A 156 -8.45 -12.32 -28.53
C ASP A 156 -9.95 -11.98 -28.64
N PRO A 157 -10.36 -11.10 -29.57
CA PRO A 157 -11.76 -10.71 -29.73
C PRO A 157 -12.66 -11.87 -30.18
N ASN A 158 -12.09 -12.92 -30.80
CA ASN A 158 -12.84 -14.11 -31.24
C ASN A 158 -12.98 -15.17 -30.15
N HIS A 159 -12.25 -15.03 -29.04
CA HIS A 159 -12.36 -15.94 -27.92
C HIS A 159 -13.75 -15.86 -27.29
N VAL A 160 -14.26 -17.01 -26.85
CA VAL A 160 -15.56 -17.19 -26.20
C VAL A 160 -15.84 -16.13 -25.13
N THR A 161 -14.91 -15.93 -24.20
CA THR A 161 -15.08 -14.97 -23.10
C THR A 161 -15.17 -13.53 -23.59
N SER A 162 -14.54 -13.19 -24.73
CA SER A 162 -14.56 -11.85 -25.32
C SER A 162 -15.84 -11.56 -26.09
N ARG A 163 -16.38 -12.58 -26.77
CA ARG A 163 -17.62 -12.50 -27.54
C ARG A 163 -18.86 -12.41 -26.64
N TYR A 164 -18.85 -13.10 -25.51
CA TYR A 164 -20.01 -13.22 -24.61
C TYR A 164 -19.83 -12.52 -23.26
N LYS A 165 -18.82 -11.63 -23.12
CA LYS A 165 -18.62 -10.85 -21.88
C LYS A 165 -19.85 -10.04 -21.46
N ALA A 166 -20.62 -9.52 -22.43
CA ALA A 166 -21.83 -8.75 -22.13
C ALA A 166 -22.98 -9.63 -21.61
N ASN A 167 -23.12 -10.85 -22.15
CA ASN A 167 -24.06 -11.84 -21.61
C ASN A 167 -23.73 -12.14 -20.14
N ASN A 168 -22.44 -12.31 -19.84
CA ASN A 168 -21.95 -12.58 -18.50
C ASN A 168 -22.15 -11.39 -17.55
N LEU A 169 -21.87 -10.17 -18.01
CA LEU A 169 -22.16 -8.95 -17.24
C LEU A 169 -23.64 -8.83 -16.89
N PHE A 170 -24.54 -9.07 -17.85
CA PHE A 170 -25.98 -9.11 -17.60
C PHE A 170 -26.33 -10.18 -16.56
N TYR A 171 -25.79 -11.39 -16.72
CA TYR A 171 -26.05 -12.50 -15.81
C TYR A 171 -25.66 -12.16 -14.38
N ILE A 172 -24.42 -11.69 -14.16
CA ILE A 172 -23.91 -11.34 -12.84
C ILE A 172 -24.72 -10.17 -12.26
N SER A 173 -24.78 -9.05 -12.97
CA SER A 173 -25.31 -7.81 -12.40
C SER A 173 -26.82 -7.84 -12.19
N MET A 174 -27.59 -8.29 -13.18
CA MET A 174 -29.04 -8.17 -13.18
C MET A 174 -29.73 -9.47 -12.81
N TYR A 175 -29.28 -10.61 -13.35
CA TYR A 175 -30.00 -11.86 -13.14
C TYR A 175 -29.67 -12.53 -11.79
N ASP A 176 -28.40 -12.87 -11.53
CA ASP A 176 -27.99 -13.58 -10.31
C ASP A 176 -28.08 -12.65 -9.09
N HIS A 177 -27.44 -11.48 -9.13
CA HIS A 177 -27.33 -10.66 -7.93
C HIS A 177 -28.54 -9.76 -7.69
N LEU A 178 -29.08 -9.06 -8.69
CA LEU A 178 -30.29 -8.26 -8.49
C LEU A 178 -31.57 -9.10 -8.42
N TYR A 179 -31.88 -9.87 -9.48
CA TYR A 179 -33.18 -10.55 -9.59
C TYR A 179 -33.25 -11.80 -8.73
N GLN A 180 -32.23 -12.65 -8.68
CA GLN A 180 -32.28 -13.88 -7.87
C GLN A 180 -32.00 -13.61 -6.39
N ARG A 181 -31.02 -12.76 -6.05
CA ARG A 181 -30.53 -12.56 -4.67
C ARG A 181 -30.84 -11.21 -4.02
N GLY A 182 -31.36 -10.24 -4.76
CA GLY A 182 -31.67 -8.92 -4.20
C GLY A 182 -30.48 -8.04 -3.80
N TYR A 183 -29.27 -8.27 -4.31
CA TYR A 183 -28.11 -7.45 -3.97
C TYR A 183 -28.08 -6.16 -4.78
N VAL A 184 -27.89 -5.03 -4.10
CA VAL A 184 -28.13 -3.68 -4.63
C VAL A 184 -27.22 -2.63 -4.01
N ARG A 185 -27.30 -1.41 -4.59
CA ARG A 185 -26.61 -0.17 -4.20
C ARG A 185 -25.11 -0.20 -4.50
N SER A 186 -24.51 0.99 -4.43
CA SER A 186 -23.09 1.21 -4.59
C SER A 186 -22.46 1.71 -3.29
N PHE A 187 -21.13 1.63 -3.22
CA PHE A 187 -20.37 2.26 -2.15
C PHE A 187 -20.23 3.76 -2.42
N PRO A 188 -20.23 4.62 -1.38
CA PRO A 188 -19.91 6.02 -1.56
C PRO A 188 -18.59 6.20 -2.32
N GLY A 189 -18.65 6.93 -3.45
CA GLY A 189 -17.48 7.20 -4.27
C GLY A 189 -17.10 6.11 -5.26
N ALA A 190 -17.85 5.01 -5.40
CA ALA A 190 -17.65 3.96 -6.39
C ALA A 190 -18.96 3.62 -7.13
N PRO A 191 -18.89 3.12 -8.37
CA PRO A 191 -20.07 2.55 -9.03
C PRO A 191 -20.43 1.19 -8.42
N MET A 192 -21.67 0.73 -8.64
CA MET A 192 -22.09 -0.63 -8.27
C MET A 192 -21.42 -1.66 -9.19
N CYS A 193 -21.35 -1.38 -10.50
CA CYS A 193 -20.62 -2.20 -11.46
C CYS A 193 -19.87 -1.34 -12.47
N ALA A 194 -18.64 -1.76 -12.80
CA ALA A 194 -17.81 -1.16 -13.83
C ALA A 194 -16.69 -2.12 -14.26
N CYS A 195 -15.89 -1.70 -15.23
CA CYS A 195 -14.56 -2.27 -15.42
C CYS A 195 -13.74 -2.13 -14.13
N VAL A 196 -12.97 -3.17 -13.82
CA VAL A 196 -12.41 -3.37 -12.47
C VAL A 196 -11.46 -2.24 -12.04
N GLU A 197 -10.86 -1.52 -12.99
CA GLU A 197 -10.05 -0.32 -12.81
C GLU A 197 -10.75 0.78 -12.01
N GLN A 198 -12.06 0.90 -12.26
CA GLN A 198 -12.96 1.90 -11.71
C GLN A 198 -13.71 1.42 -10.46
N MET A 199 -13.52 0.15 -10.09
CA MET A 199 -14.15 -0.47 -8.94
C MET A 199 -13.32 -0.27 -7.66
N PRO A 200 -13.93 -0.41 -6.47
CA PRO A 200 -13.21 -0.27 -5.21
C PRO A 200 -12.16 -1.38 -5.05
N VAL A 201 -11.16 -1.09 -4.21
CA VAL A 201 -10.11 -2.02 -3.83
C VAL A 201 -10.66 -2.94 -2.75
N VAL A 202 -10.70 -4.24 -3.04
CA VAL A 202 -11.30 -5.27 -2.18
C VAL A 202 -10.37 -6.49 -2.06
N THR A 203 -10.56 -7.37 -1.09
CA THR A 203 -9.69 -8.54 -0.93
C THR A 203 -9.96 -9.64 -1.95
N ARG A 204 -11.22 -9.84 -2.31
CA ARG A 204 -11.69 -10.91 -3.19
C ARG A 204 -12.85 -10.46 -4.06
N SER A 205 -13.06 -11.16 -5.17
CA SER A 205 -14.32 -11.20 -5.88
C SER A 205 -14.57 -12.63 -6.33
N ASP A 206 -15.80 -13.12 -6.17
CA ASP A 206 -16.22 -14.32 -6.89
C ASP A 206 -16.32 -14.00 -8.40
N CYS A 207 -16.42 -15.01 -9.25
CA CYS A 207 -16.67 -14.77 -10.67
C CYS A 207 -17.47 -15.86 -11.38
N THR A 208 -18.10 -15.44 -12.48
CA THR A 208 -18.81 -16.30 -13.43
C THR A 208 -18.04 -16.36 -14.75
N GLN A 209 -18.01 -17.54 -15.36
CA GLN A 209 -17.55 -17.77 -16.72
C GLN A 209 -18.72 -18.23 -17.60
N THR A 210 -18.61 -17.98 -18.90
CA THR A 210 -19.55 -18.48 -19.91
C THR A 210 -19.01 -19.75 -20.55
N ASP A 211 -19.81 -20.81 -20.56
CA ASP A 211 -19.55 -22.04 -21.30
C ASP A 211 -20.54 -22.12 -22.47
N LEU A 212 -20.06 -22.42 -23.68
CA LEU A 212 -20.86 -22.29 -24.91
C LEU A 212 -21.09 -23.63 -25.61
N LYS A 213 -22.29 -23.75 -26.18
CA LYS A 213 -22.61 -24.72 -27.22
C LYS A 213 -23.10 -23.96 -28.45
N GLU A 214 -22.36 -24.06 -29.54
CA GLU A 214 -22.67 -23.40 -30.80
C GLU A 214 -22.85 -24.45 -31.89
N THR A 215 -23.90 -24.29 -32.69
CA THR A 215 -24.13 -25.11 -33.88
C THR A 215 -23.83 -24.29 -35.11
N TYR A 216 -23.02 -24.85 -35.99
CA TYR A 216 -22.60 -24.24 -37.23
C TYR A 216 -23.19 -25.01 -38.41
N GLU A 217 -23.77 -24.29 -39.35
CA GLU A 217 -24.09 -24.81 -40.69
C GLU A 217 -22.95 -24.43 -41.63
N ILE A 218 -22.38 -25.43 -42.31
CA ILE A 218 -21.29 -25.24 -43.26
C ILE A 218 -21.83 -25.53 -44.65
N SER A 219 -21.79 -24.52 -45.52
CA SER A 219 -22.19 -24.63 -46.93
C SER A 219 -20.96 -24.50 -47.81
N CYS A 220 -20.66 -25.52 -48.62
CA CYS A 220 -19.52 -25.52 -49.53
C CYS A 220 -20.00 -25.57 -50.99
N ASN A 221 -19.54 -24.62 -51.82
CA ASN A 221 -19.80 -24.66 -53.26
C ASN A 221 -18.68 -25.46 -53.94
N HIS A 222 -19.03 -26.40 -54.82
CA HIS A 222 -18.08 -27.30 -55.51
C HIS A 222 -18.00 -27.07 -57.02
N GLU A 223 -18.57 -25.98 -57.55
CA GLU A 223 -18.53 -25.67 -58.98
C GLU A 223 -17.73 -24.41 -59.29
N GLY A 224 -16.73 -24.55 -60.18
CA GLY A 224 -15.88 -23.45 -60.68
C GLY A 224 -14.62 -23.19 -59.85
N ALA A 225 -13.65 -22.48 -60.45
CA ALA A 225 -12.30 -22.22 -59.92
C ALA A 225 -12.25 -21.24 -58.71
N GLY A 226 -13.16 -21.42 -57.74
CA GLY A 226 -13.25 -20.69 -56.49
C GLY A 226 -13.89 -21.57 -55.43
N THR A 227 -13.15 -22.54 -54.89
CA THR A 227 -13.59 -23.41 -53.81
C THR A 227 -13.70 -22.60 -52.51
N GLY A 228 -14.92 -22.33 -52.06
CA GLY A 228 -15.20 -21.63 -50.80
C GLY A 228 -16.25 -22.37 -49.99
N CYS A 229 -15.97 -22.59 -48.70
CA CYS A 229 -16.97 -22.97 -47.71
C CYS A 229 -17.31 -21.75 -46.86
N THR A 230 -18.59 -21.52 -46.61
CA THR A 230 -19.09 -20.55 -45.64
C THR A 230 -19.61 -21.28 -44.42
N ALA A 231 -19.31 -20.78 -43.22
CA ALA A 231 -19.88 -21.28 -41.97
C ALA A 231 -20.77 -20.19 -41.34
N ALA A 232 -21.98 -20.56 -40.95
CA ALA A 232 -22.92 -19.68 -40.25
C ALA A 232 -23.34 -20.31 -38.92
N ILE A 233 -23.42 -19.51 -37.86
CA ILE A 233 -23.94 -19.96 -36.56
C ILE A 233 -25.47 -20.04 -36.68
N THR A 234 -26.04 -21.21 -36.43
CA THR A 234 -27.50 -21.43 -36.48
C THR A 234 -28.14 -21.53 -35.10
N GLN A 235 -27.38 -21.96 -34.09
CA GLN A 235 -27.83 -22.03 -32.71
C GLN A 235 -26.71 -21.66 -31.74
N ILE A 236 -27.07 -20.92 -30.70
CA ILE A 236 -26.19 -20.53 -29.60
C ILE A 236 -26.89 -20.95 -28.31
N TYR A 237 -26.13 -21.53 -27.40
CA TYR A 237 -26.55 -21.74 -26.03
C TYR A 237 -25.40 -21.38 -25.08
N VAL A 238 -25.67 -20.44 -24.18
CA VAL A 238 -24.72 -19.91 -23.19
C VAL A 238 -25.11 -20.43 -21.81
N ASP A 239 -24.22 -21.21 -21.20
CA ASP A 239 -24.28 -21.59 -19.79
C ASP A 239 -23.44 -20.63 -18.97
N PHE A 240 -23.96 -20.24 -17.79
CA PHE A 240 -23.26 -19.38 -16.84
C PHE A 240 -22.85 -20.22 -15.63
N ASN A 241 -21.55 -20.41 -15.44
CA ASN A 241 -21.01 -21.25 -14.38
C ASN A 241 -20.03 -20.46 -13.50
N ALA A 242 -19.86 -20.89 -12.25
CA ALA A 242 -18.77 -20.39 -11.44
C ALA A 242 -17.44 -20.57 -12.19
N CYS A 243 -16.64 -19.52 -12.21
CA CYS A 243 -15.30 -19.57 -12.77
C CYS A 243 -14.50 -20.74 -12.20
N GLN A 244 -13.59 -21.26 -13.03
CA GLN A 244 -12.63 -22.25 -12.59
C GLN A 244 -11.23 -21.61 -12.54
N GLY A 245 -10.87 -21.03 -11.41
CA GLY A 245 -9.57 -20.41 -11.18
C GLY A 245 -8.41 -21.41 -11.21
N ILE A 246 -7.17 -20.91 -11.22
CA ILE A 246 -5.96 -21.74 -11.23
C ILE A 246 -5.88 -22.74 -10.06
N ARG A 247 -6.55 -22.45 -8.94
CA ARG A 247 -6.67 -23.31 -7.75
C ARG A 247 -8.02 -24.05 -7.67
N GLN A 248 -8.77 -24.17 -8.77
CA GLN A 248 -10.10 -24.81 -8.82
C GLN A 248 -11.11 -24.17 -7.86
N ASN A 249 -11.08 -22.84 -7.76
CA ASN A 249 -12.05 -22.04 -7.01
C ASN A 249 -12.72 -21.02 -7.94
N ASN A 250 -13.69 -20.28 -7.43
CA ASN A 250 -14.42 -19.25 -8.15
C ASN A 250 -13.82 -17.83 -8.00
N ASP A 251 -12.57 -17.69 -7.56
CA ASP A 251 -11.94 -16.38 -7.34
C ASP A 251 -11.59 -15.70 -8.67
N LEU A 252 -12.01 -14.44 -8.86
CA LEU A 252 -11.68 -13.66 -10.05
C LEU A 252 -10.18 -13.50 -10.26
N SER A 253 -9.40 -13.32 -9.19
CA SER A 253 -7.94 -13.21 -9.28
C SER A 253 -7.30 -14.50 -9.78
N ASP A 254 -7.82 -15.66 -9.34
CA ASP A 254 -7.33 -16.95 -9.79
C ASP A 254 -7.78 -17.29 -11.21
N TYR A 255 -8.97 -16.84 -11.60
CA TYR A 255 -9.48 -16.97 -12.96
C TYR A 255 -8.63 -16.15 -13.94
N VAL A 256 -8.33 -14.89 -13.62
CA VAL A 256 -7.41 -14.07 -14.43
C VAL A 256 -6.00 -14.66 -14.44
N ALA A 257 -5.52 -15.22 -13.32
CA ALA A 257 -4.24 -15.93 -13.31
C ALA A 257 -4.24 -17.17 -14.22
N ARG A 258 -5.37 -17.87 -14.35
CA ARG A 258 -5.55 -18.97 -15.30
C ARG A 258 -5.51 -18.47 -16.74
N LEU A 259 -6.32 -17.47 -17.09
CA LEU A 259 -6.36 -16.88 -18.44
C LEU A 259 -4.97 -16.38 -18.88
N HIS A 260 -4.22 -15.77 -17.96
CA HIS A 260 -2.84 -15.38 -18.23
C HIS A 260 -1.92 -16.57 -18.53
N ARG A 261 -2.00 -17.64 -17.73
CA ARG A 261 -1.21 -18.87 -17.95
C ARG A 261 -1.54 -19.53 -19.29
N GLU A 262 -2.79 -19.43 -19.71
CA GLU A 262 -3.30 -19.94 -21.00
C GLU A 262 -2.99 -19.01 -22.19
N GLY A 263 -2.35 -17.86 -21.95
CA GLY A 263 -1.93 -16.92 -23.00
C GLY A 263 -3.04 -15.96 -23.46
N HIS A 264 -4.18 -15.92 -22.78
CA HIS A 264 -5.30 -15.04 -23.11
C HIS A 264 -5.15 -13.62 -22.55
N LEU A 265 -4.33 -13.46 -21.50
CA LEU A 265 -4.06 -12.17 -20.84
C LEU A 265 -2.57 -11.94 -20.62
N SER A 266 -2.15 -10.68 -20.64
CA SER A 266 -0.76 -10.28 -20.40
C SER A 266 -0.40 -10.27 -18.90
N THR A 267 0.90 -10.32 -18.61
CA THR A 267 1.42 -10.16 -17.24
C THR A 267 1.04 -8.80 -16.66
N LYS A 268 0.98 -7.75 -17.49
CA LYS A 268 0.57 -6.39 -17.08
C LYS A 268 -0.87 -6.40 -16.57
N GLN A 269 -1.80 -6.99 -17.33
CA GLN A 269 -3.22 -7.08 -16.96
C GLN A 269 -3.41 -7.86 -15.65
N LYS A 270 -2.77 -9.02 -15.53
CA LYS A 270 -2.78 -9.80 -14.28
C LYS A 270 -2.20 -9.01 -13.09
N GLY A 271 -1.12 -8.26 -13.31
CA GLY A 271 -0.47 -7.45 -12.29
C GLY A 271 -1.35 -6.28 -11.83
N ALA A 272 -1.96 -5.58 -12.77
CA ALA A 272 -2.86 -4.46 -12.52
C ALA A 272 -4.10 -4.87 -11.72
N LEU A 273 -4.69 -6.04 -12.02
CA LEU A 273 -5.81 -6.56 -11.23
C LEU A 273 -5.46 -6.73 -9.74
N LYS A 274 -4.24 -7.14 -9.41
CA LYS A 274 -3.80 -7.32 -8.02
C LYS A 274 -3.68 -6.01 -7.22
N GLU A 275 -3.73 -4.86 -7.89
CA GLU A 275 -3.83 -3.58 -7.21
C GLU A 275 -5.26 -3.28 -6.73
N ILE A 276 -6.26 -3.94 -7.31
CA ILE A 276 -7.69 -3.80 -6.98
C ILE A 276 -8.16 -4.99 -6.13
N LEU A 277 -7.86 -6.23 -6.56
CA LEU A 277 -8.11 -7.45 -5.80
C LEU A 277 -6.85 -7.86 -5.03
N VAL A 278 -6.81 -7.52 -3.74
CA VAL A 278 -5.55 -7.57 -2.98
C VAL A 278 -5.32 -8.88 -2.22
N GLU A 279 -6.24 -9.84 -2.33
CA GLU A 279 -6.26 -11.10 -1.57
C GLU A 279 -6.53 -10.88 -0.06
N ASN A 280 -7.11 -11.88 0.60
CA ASN A 280 -7.52 -11.79 2.01
C ASN A 280 -6.36 -11.38 2.93
N ARG A 281 -6.69 -10.56 3.95
CA ARG A 281 -5.75 -10.00 4.95
C ARG A 281 -4.75 -8.97 4.41
N ASN A 282 -4.91 -8.52 3.16
CA ASN A 282 -4.04 -7.48 2.59
C ASN A 282 -4.67 -6.09 2.57
N CYS A 283 -5.90 -5.89 3.07
CA CYS A 283 -6.50 -4.56 3.18
C CYS A 283 -5.61 -3.54 3.92
N PRO A 284 -4.95 -3.86 5.05
CA PRO A 284 -4.07 -2.88 5.71
C PRO A 284 -2.98 -2.35 4.76
N ARG A 285 -2.31 -3.25 4.03
CA ARG A 285 -1.29 -2.87 3.02
C ARG A 285 -1.91 -2.11 1.85
N ALA A 286 -3.11 -2.48 1.42
CA ALA A 286 -3.80 -1.82 0.32
C ALA A 286 -4.22 -0.40 0.69
N ILE A 287 -4.69 -0.20 1.92
CA ILE A 287 -5.07 1.11 2.47
C ILE A 287 -3.85 2.02 2.48
N GLU A 288 -2.72 1.60 3.07
CA GLU A 288 -1.51 2.43 3.09
C GLU A 288 -1.02 2.77 1.68
N ARG A 289 -1.11 1.82 0.74
CA ARG A 289 -0.75 2.08 -0.67
C ARG A 289 -1.65 3.15 -1.29
N ASN A 290 -2.96 3.10 -1.06
CA ASN A 290 -3.89 4.05 -1.66
C ASN A 290 -3.84 5.42 -0.97
N LEU A 291 -3.64 5.47 0.35
CA LEU A 291 -3.34 6.71 1.07
C LEU A 291 -2.07 7.37 0.53
N ALA A 292 -0.98 6.63 0.41
CA ALA A 292 0.27 7.15 -0.13
C ALA A 292 0.12 7.65 -1.58
N ARG A 293 -0.66 6.96 -2.43
CA ARG A 293 -0.99 7.43 -3.79
C ARG A 293 -1.79 8.74 -3.80
N ALA A 294 -2.65 8.95 -2.81
CA ALA A 294 -3.37 10.19 -2.60
C ALA A 294 -2.49 11.29 -1.97
N GLY A 295 -1.20 11.05 -1.73
CA GLY A 295 -0.32 11.98 -1.02
C GLY A 295 -0.65 12.09 0.47
N VAL A 296 -1.34 11.09 1.04
CA VAL A 296 -1.73 11.02 2.44
C VAL A 296 -0.85 9.98 3.13
N GLU A 297 -0.10 10.41 4.15
CA GLU A 297 0.64 9.51 5.04
C GLU A 297 -0.05 9.47 6.41
N ARG A 298 -0.16 8.29 7.01
CA ARG A 298 -0.63 8.19 8.40
C ARG A 298 0.45 8.72 9.34
N GLY A 299 0.41 10.01 9.63
CA GLY A 299 1.32 10.65 10.58
C GLY A 299 0.85 10.55 12.04
N PHE A 300 1.81 10.52 12.95
CA PHE A 300 1.64 11.11 14.28
C PHE A 300 1.63 12.63 14.08
N ASN A 301 0.60 13.35 14.54
CA ASN A 301 0.57 14.80 14.36
C ASN A 301 1.53 15.45 15.37
N HIS A 302 2.78 15.63 14.94
CA HIS A 302 3.84 16.25 15.74
C HIS A 302 3.45 17.65 16.24
N ASP A 303 2.60 18.38 15.49
CA ASP A 303 2.20 19.75 15.84
C ASP A 303 1.17 19.83 16.99
N LEU A 304 0.55 18.71 17.38
CA LEU A 304 -0.38 18.67 18.51
C LEU A 304 0.32 18.55 19.87
N PHE A 305 1.59 18.16 19.89
CA PHE A 305 2.35 17.90 21.11
C PHE A 305 3.56 18.82 21.17
N GLN A 306 3.82 19.41 22.34
CA GLN A 306 4.97 20.30 22.51
C GLN A 306 6.27 19.51 22.48
N GLU A 307 6.27 18.31 23.06
CA GLU A 307 7.44 17.45 23.12
C GLU A 307 7.13 16.11 22.47
N VAL A 308 8.04 15.64 21.61
CA VAL A 308 7.92 14.36 20.90
C VAL A 308 9.21 13.56 21.05
N LEU A 309 9.06 12.28 21.37
CA LEU A 309 10.16 11.34 21.50
C LEU A 309 9.93 10.13 20.61
N GLU A 310 10.92 9.86 19.76
CA GLU A 310 10.99 8.66 18.94
C GLU A 310 11.89 7.61 19.60
N PHE A 311 11.35 6.43 19.82
CA PHE A 311 12.13 5.28 20.28
C PHE A 311 12.88 4.64 19.11
N PRO A 312 14.01 3.95 19.39
CA PRO A 312 14.69 3.18 18.36
C PRO A 312 13.74 2.21 17.64
N GLU A 313 13.96 1.98 16.34
CA GLU A 313 13.15 1.02 15.58
C GLU A 313 13.31 -0.39 16.16
N THR A 314 12.21 -1.16 16.23
CA THR A 314 12.29 -2.55 16.71
C THR A 314 13.14 -3.42 15.78
N ASP A 315 14.15 -4.12 16.27
CA ASP A 315 14.96 -5.03 15.44
C ASP A 315 14.62 -6.52 15.62
N THR A 316 13.47 -6.81 16.23
CA THR A 316 12.95 -8.16 16.46
C THR A 316 11.50 -8.28 16.01
N ASN A 317 11.06 -9.49 15.67
CA ASN A 317 9.66 -9.81 15.34
C ASN A 317 8.79 -10.08 16.58
N GLN A 318 9.33 -9.76 17.77
CA GLN A 318 8.61 -9.75 19.03
C GLN A 318 9.15 -8.60 19.88
N LEU A 319 8.27 -7.82 20.49
CA LEU A 319 8.62 -6.76 21.44
C LEU A 319 7.67 -6.84 22.62
N VAL A 320 8.22 -7.08 23.81
CA VAL A 320 7.49 -6.97 25.07
C VAL A 320 7.84 -5.62 25.65
N HIS A 321 6.93 -4.64 25.49
CA HIS A 321 7.16 -3.26 25.93
C HIS A 321 6.01 -2.64 26.68
N GLY A 322 6.26 -1.50 27.28
CA GLY A 322 5.25 -0.52 27.65
C GLY A 322 5.85 0.88 27.62
N LEU A 323 4.99 1.89 27.67
CA LEU A 323 5.39 3.29 27.59
C LEU A 323 4.79 4.04 28.78
N CYS A 324 5.53 4.99 29.33
CA CYS A 324 5.04 5.85 30.39
C CYS A 324 5.57 7.27 30.28
N VAL A 325 4.77 8.22 30.74
CA VAL A 325 5.09 9.64 30.69
C VAL A 325 4.80 10.27 32.04
N GLN A 326 5.76 11.04 32.56
CA GLN A 326 5.62 11.77 33.82
C GLN A 326 5.66 13.28 33.58
N GLY A 327 4.79 14.02 34.27
CA GLY A 327 4.71 15.48 34.16
C GLY A 327 3.98 16.00 32.92
N ALA A 328 3.05 15.22 32.34
CA ALA A 328 2.29 15.61 31.15
C ALA A 328 0.78 15.74 31.43
N SER A 329 0.15 16.74 30.80
CA SER A 329 -1.30 16.97 30.84
C SER A 329 -2.03 16.15 29.77
N SER A 330 -1.37 15.90 28.64
CA SER A 330 -1.88 15.11 27.52
C SER A 330 -0.74 14.31 26.91
N VAL A 331 -1.04 13.08 26.49
CA VAL A 331 -0.06 12.18 25.86
C VAL A 331 -0.72 11.35 24.77
N ALA A 332 0.06 10.97 23.76
CA ALA A 332 -0.35 9.95 22.81
C ALA A 332 0.88 9.15 22.35
N ALA A 333 0.65 7.90 21.99
CA ALA A 333 1.64 7.05 21.38
C ALA A 333 1.15 6.52 20.03
N TYR A 334 2.07 6.40 19.10
CA TYR A 334 1.86 5.86 17.77
C TYR A 334 2.90 4.78 17.48
N ALA A 335 2.48 3.76 16.73
CA ALA A 335 3.36 2.74 16.18
C ALA A 335 3.07 2.57 14.68
N THR A 336 4.11 2.40 13.86
CA THR A 336 3.92 2.13 12.43
C THR A 336 3.32 0.75 12.16
N ASP A 337 3.44 -0.20 13.09
CA ASP A 337 2.66 -1.43 13.08
C ASP A 337 1.24 -1.17 13.59
N THR A 338 0.30 -1.09 12.64
CA THR A 338 -1.12 -0.84 12.90
C THR A 338 -1.81 -1.85 13.83
N ASN A 339 -1.19 -3.00 14.11
CA ASN A 339 -1.68 -3.98 15.08
C ASN A 339 -1.39 -3.59 16.54
N VAL A 340 -0.47 -2.65 16.75
CA VAL A 340 -0.10 -2.12 18.07
C VAL A 340 -0.80 -0.80 18.30
N ARG A 341 -1.59 -0.73 19.37
CA ARG A 341 -2.34 0.44 19.79
C ARG A 341 -2.14 0.65 21.29
N TYR A 342 -2.22 1.90 21.73
CA TYR A 342 -1.97 2.26 23.12
C TYR A 342 -3.24 2.78 23.78
N THR A 343 -3.54 2.27 24.97
CA THR A 343 -4.63 2.77 25.82
C THR A 343 -4.02 3.54 26.98
N GLN A 344 -4.53 4.73 27.26
CA GLN A 344 -4.02 5.59 28.31
C GLN A 344 -4.66 5.26 29.67
N TYR A 345 -3.83 5.14 30.70
CA TYR A 345 -4.27 5.04 32.08
C TYR A 345 -3.52 6.05 32.95
N GLN A 346 -4.27 6.70 33.83
CA GLN A 346 -3.73 7.68 34.79
C GLN A 346 -3.22 6.97 36.05
N ASN A 347 -2.34 7.64 36.79
CA ASN A 347 -1.80 7.17 38.07
C ASN A 347 -1.15 5.78 37.97
N PHE A 348 -0.05 5.70 37.22
CA PHE A 348 0.65 4.44 36.98
C PHE A 348 1.27 3.87 38.27
N THR A 349 0.79 2.69 38.68
CA THR A 349 1.23 1.97 39.89
C THR A 349 1.42 0.48 39.63
N SER A 350 2.05 -0.22 40.57
CA SER A 350 2.12 -1.69 40.55
C SER A 350 0.74 -2.34 40.62
N GLY A 351 0.61 -3.54 40.08
CA GLY A 351 -0.64 -4.30 39.96
C GLY A 351 -1.47 -3.96 38.72
N MET A 352 -1.13 -2.90 37.98
CA MET A 352 -1.82 -2.56 36.72
C MET A 352 -1.55 -3.61 35.65
N GLN A 353 -2.56 -3.89 34.81
CA GLN A 353 -2.44 -4.82 33.70
C GLN A 353 -1.42 -4.30 32.68
N ALA A 354 -0.49 -5.13 32.26
CA ALA A 354 0.61 -4.75 31.39
C ALA A 354 0.20 -4.63 29.91
N TRP A 355 -0.73 -5.49 29.44
CA TRP A 355 -1.15 -5.55 28.04
C TRP A 355 -2.63 -5.94 27.89
N GLY A 356 -3.27 -5.44 26.84
CA GLY A 356 -4.71 -5.70 26.60
C GLY A 356 -5.06 -7.15 26.27
N ASP A 357 -4.13 -7.93 25.68
CA ASP A 357 -4.38 -9.31 25.24
C ASP A 357 -3.97 -10.37 26.27
N ARG A 358 -3.45 -9.99 27.44
CA ARG A 358 -3.00 -10.90 28.50
C ARG A 358 -3.34 -10.37 29.89
N ASP A 359 -3.48 -11.26 30.86
CA ASP A 359 -3.81 -10.94 32.25
C ASP A 359 -2.57 -10.68 33.14
N TYR A 360 -1.47 -10.25 32.53
CA TYR A 360 -0.20 -10.02 33.21
C TYR A 360 -0.17 -8.64 33.86
N THR A 361 0.52 -8.51 35.00
CA THR A 361 0.61 -7.25 35.75
C THR A 361 2.03 -6.72 35.81
N LEU A 362 2.17 -5.40 35.97
CA LEU A 362 3.43 -4.71 36.20
C LEU A 362 3.68 -4.56 37.70
N GLU A 363 4.92 -4.74 38.13
CA GLU A 363 5.36 -4.68 39.52
C GLU A 363 6.61 -3.82 39.65
N GLY A 364 6.75 -3.14 40.79
CA GLY A 364 7.88 -2.27 41.11
C GLY A 364 7.87 -0.91 40.42
N VAL A 365 6.69 -0.47 39.94
CA VAL A 365 6.50 0.83 39.27
C VAL A 365 6.89 1.99 40.18
N GLU A 366 6.62 1.88 41.47
CA GLU A 366 6.90 2.91 42.48
C GLU A 366 8.40 3.21 42.63
N ASN A 367 9.26 2.29 42.19
CA ASN A 367 10.72 2.47 42.19
C ASN A 367 11.25 3.14 40.90
N THR A 368 10.35 3.47 39.98
CA THR A 368 10.69 4.07 38.68
C THR A 368 10.32 5.56 38.62
N VAL A 369 10.84 6.26 37.60
CA VAL A 369 10.47 7.66 37.33
C VAL A 369 9.04 7.82 36.82
N CYS A 370 8.37 6.72 36.47
CA CYS A 370 7.01 6.71 35.95
C CYS A 370 5.93 6.56 37.03
N ALA A 371 6.32 6.43 38.31
CA ALA A 371 5.37 6.28 39.41
C ALA A 371 4.38 7.46 39.48
N GLY A 372 3.08 7.15 39.49
CA GLY A 372 2.00 8.15 39.51
C GLY A 372 1.77 8.89 38.20
N GLY A 373 2.54 8.61 37.14
CA GLY A 373 2.41 9.23 35.83
C GLY A 373 1.33 8.59 34.96
N ILE A 374 1.41 8.84 33.65
CA ILE A 374 0.51 8.29 32.66
C ILE A 374 1.12 7.03 32.05
N PHE A 375 0.39 5.92 32.10
CA PHE A 375 0.75 4.67 31.46
C PHE A 375 0.06 4.54 30.10
N LEU A 376 0.85 4.24 29.06
CA LEU A 376 0.38 3.96 27.72
C LEU A 376 0.49 2.44 27.49
N GLN A 377 -0.59 1.75 27.81
CA GLN A 377 -0.70 0.29 27.76
C GLN A 377 -0.81 -0.20 26.31
N PRO A 378 0.11 -1.03 25.81
CA PRO A 378 -0.05 -1.64 24.49
C PRO A 378 -1.17 -2.69 24.52
N ASN A 379 -1.94 -2.78 23.44
CA ASN A 379 -2.98 -3.79 23.28
C ASN A 379 -2.43 -5.22 23.15
N ARG A 380 -1.16 -5.39 22.76
CA ARG A 380 -0.51 -6.70 22.55
C ARG A 380 0.74 -6.87 23.40
N HIS A 381 0.92 -8.06 23.95
CA HIS A 381 2.07 -8.41 24.78
C HIS A 381 3.38 -8.55 24.02
N LYS A 382 3.40 -9.21 22.84
CA LYS A 382 4.67 -9.48 22.15
C LYS A 382 4.64 -9.42 20.63
N ASP A 383 3.48 -9.48 20.00
CA ASP A 383 3.38 -9.61 18.54
C ASP A 383 3.49 -8.21 17.93
N ILE A 384 4.65 -7.92 17.33
CA ILE A 384 4.95 -6.68 16.60
C ILE A 384 5.84 -7.02 15.39
N ASN A 385 5.72 -6.23 14.34
CA ASN A 385 6.62 -6.32 13.20
C ASN A 385 8.02 -5.79 13.56
N ARG A 386 9.03 -6.37 12.92
CA ARG A 386 10.38 -5.80 12.91
C ARG A 386 10.37 -4.50 12.11
N PHE A 387 11.17 -3.53 12.54
CA PHE A 387 11.28 -2.16 12.05
C PHE A 387 10.00 -1.36 12.28
N THR A 388 9.38 -1.58 13.44
CA THR A 388 8.28 -0.74 13.88
C THR A 388 8.86 0.46 14.61
N ASP A 389 8.45 1.64 14.16
CA ASP A 389 8.75 2.91 14.81
C ASP A 389 7.70 3.15 15.87
N ILE A 390 8.13 3.59 17.05
CA ILE A 390 7.24 3.94 18.14
C ILE A 390 7.56 5.37 18.56
N VAL A 391 6.53 6.22 18.49
CA VAL A 391 6.62 7.65 18.78
C VAL A 391 5.68 8.00 19.92
N VAL A 392 6.13 8.83 20.85
CA VAL A 392 5.32 9.36 21.94
C VAL A 392 5.37 10.87 21.91
N GLY A 393 4.21 11.50 21.89
CA GLY A 393 4.09 12.94 22.10
C GLY A 393 3.44 13.24 23.43
N ALA A 394 3.85 14.35 24.03
CA ALA A 394 3.36 14.83 25.30
C ALA A 394 3.21 16.36 25.30
N ILE A 395 2.23 16.83 26.08
CA ILE A 395 2.11 18.23 26.47
C ILE A 395 2.53 18.33 27.95
N PRO A 396 3.70 18.90 28.25
CA PRO A 396 4.14 19.11 29.64
C PRO A 396 3.10 19.87 30.48
N ILE A 397 3.00 19.54 31.77
CA ILE A 397 2.28 20.36 32.75
C ILE A 397 3.14 21.57 33.15
N ASP A 398 4.45 21.33 33.31
CA ASP A 398 5.47 22.30 33.68
C ASP A 398 6.51 22.47 32.56
N GLU A 399 7.72 22.91 32.86
CA GLU A 399 8.77 23.16 31.85
C GLU A 399 9.39 21.89 31.25
N HIS A 400 9.17 20.71 31.85
CA HIS A 400 9.76 19.47 31.39
C HIS A 400 8.80 18.28 31.48
N VAL A 401 9.04 17.28 30.65
CA VAL A 401 8.35 15.98 30.68
C VAL A 401 9.38 14.85 30.60
N THR A 402 9.12 13.76 31.32
CA THR A 402 9.95 12.54 31.21
C THR A 402 9.16 11.47 30.47
N ILE A 403 9.65 11.08 29.30
CA ILE A 403 9.06 10.02 28.48
C ILE A 403 9.96 8.78 28.56
N CYS A 404 9.35 7.63 28.88
CA CYS A 404 10.04 6.37 29.04
C CYS A 404 9.40 5.25 28.23
N GLY A 405 10.23 4.40 27.68
CA GLY A 405 9.86 3.10 27.13
C GLY A 405 10.56 2.01 27.92
N PHE A 406 9.86 0.94 28.27
CA PHE A 406 10.46 -0.19 28.96
C PHE A 406 10.22 -1.48 28.19
N VAL A 407 11.22 -2.37 28.20
CA VAL A 407 11.28 -3.60 27.41
C VAL A 407 11.80 -4.77 28.22
N GLU A 408 11.53 -6.01 27.79
CA GLU A 408 11.97 -7.20 28.52
C GLU A 408 13.50 -7.36 28.62
N TYR A 409 14.05 -7.50 29.84
CA TYR A 409 15.50 -7.58 30.04
C TYR A 409 16.10 -8.90 29.52
N ASN A 410 17.18 -8.78 28.73
CA ASN A 410 18.07 -9.88 28.33
C ASN A 410 17.36 -11.06 27.65
N ARG A 411 16.35 -10.77 26.82
CA ARG A 411 15.64 -11.75 26.00
C ARG A 411 15.53 -11.27 24.56
N LYS A 412 15.23 -12.21 23.65
CA LYS A 412 15.00 -11.98 22.20
C LYS A 412 13.80 -11.06 21.87
N ARG A 413 13.26 -10.32 22.85
CA ARG A 413 11.98 -9.60 22.79
C ARG A 413 12.07 -8.15 23.27
N ASP A 414 13.27 -7.60 23.25
CA ASP A 414 13.56 -6.23 23.69
C ASP A 414 13.63 -5.23 22.53
N GLY A 415 13.39 -5.67 21.30
CA GLY A 415 13.53 -4.83 20.11
C GLY A 415 14.97 -4.40 19.82
N LEU A 416 15.95 -4.86 20.59
CA LEU A 416 17.29 -4.27 20.69
C LEU A 416 17.31 -2.78 21.09
N TRP A 417 16.23 -2.27 21.70
CA TRP A 417 16.11 -0.86 22.08
C TRP A 417 17.24 -0.38 22.97
N ALA A 418 17.62 -1.19 23.98
CA ALA A 418 18.71 -0.85 24.89
C ALA A 418 20.05 -0.66 24.16
N ASN A 419 20.36 -1.54 23.20
CA ASN A 419 21.62 -1.50 22.46
C ASN A 419 21.65 -0.34 21.46
N GLN A 420 20.52 -0.03 20.82
CA GLN A 420 20.41 1.07 19.85
C GLN A 420 20.37 2.44 20.53
N ALA A 421 19.89 2.51 21.77
CA ALA A 421 19.81 3.75 22.53
C ALA A 421 21.14 4.19 23.16
N GLU A 422 22.15 3.31 23.23
CA GLU A 422 23.47 3.67 23.75
C GLU A 422 24.10 4.84 22.97
N GLY A 423 24.58 5.85 23.69
CA GLY A 423 25.19 7.04 23.08
C GLY A 423 24.22 8.04 22.44
N THR A 424 22.90 7.81 22.52
CA THR A 424 21.89 8.69 21.90
C THR A 424 21.25 9.70 22.86
N GLY A 425 21.66 9.73 24.14
CA GLY A 425 21.12 10.64 25.16
C GLY A 425 19.92 10.10 25.96
N TYR A 426 19.65 8.79 25.89
CA TYR A 426 18.72 8.13 26.81
C TYR A 426 19.37 7.85 28.17
N ASN A 427 18.64 8.11 29.26
CA ASN A 427 18.95 7.60 30.59
C ASN A 427 18.46 6.15 30.67
N ILE A 428 19.38 5.19 30.56
CA ILE A 428 19.07 3.76 30.54
C ILE A 428 19.23 3.19 31.96
N LYS A 429 18.15 2.63 32.52
CA LYS A 429 18.18 1.78 33.74
C LYS A 429 17.95 0.33 33.35
N VAL A 430 18.94 -0.53 33.58
CA VAL A 430 18.97 -1.91 33.05
C VAL A 430 18.64 -2.97 34.12
N GLY A 431 17.77 -3.91 33.77
CA GLY A 431 17.50 -5.11 34.57
C GLY A 431 16.97 -4.82 35.97
N LEU A 432 17.41 -5.60 36.97
CA LEU A 432 16.94 -5.51 38.37
C LEU A 432 17.11 -4.12 39.00
N SER A 433 17.98 -3.28 38.45
CA SER A 433 18.23 -1.92 38.97
C SER A 433 17.07 -0.95 38.73
N SER A 434 16.17 -1.25 37.79
CA SER A 434 14.95 -0.46 37.56
C SER A 434 13.86 -0.77 38.59
N GLY A 435 13.91 -1.93 39.25
CA GLY A 435 12.82 -2.48 40.08
C GLY A 435 11.60 -2.93 39.28
N LEU A 436 11.47 -2.54 38.01
CA LEU A 436 10.31 -2.82 37.17
C LEU A 436 10.34 -4.25 36.63
N SER A 437 9.22 -4.95 36.74
CA SER A 437 9.05 -6.29 36.22
C SER A 437 7.60 -6.55 35.82
N TRP A 438 7.35 -7.62 35.06
CA TRP A 438 5.99 -8.14 34.89
C TRP A 438 5.87 -9.56 35.42
N ALA A 439 4.66 -9.91 35.85
CA ALA A 439 4.32 -11.22 36.36
C ALA A 439 3.14 -11.82 35.61
N SER A 440 3.21 -13.12 35.33
CA SER A 440 2.04 -13.89 34.89
C SER A 440 1.34 -14.46 36.11
N LYS A 441 0.01 -14.38 36.17
CA LYS A 441 -0.79 -15.01 37.24
C LYS A 441 -0.57 -16.53 37.36
N LYS A 442 -0.04 -17.17 36.31
CA LYS A 442 0.25 -18.61 36.26
C LYS A 442 1.66 -18.98 36.71
N SER A 443 2.57 -18.02 36.87
CA SER A 443 3.97 -18.29 37.25
C SER A 443 4.42 -17.34 38.34
N ASN A 444 4.99 -17.86 39.43
CA ASN A 444 5.56 -17.07 40.53
C ASN A 444 6.89 -16.38 40.19
N ALA A 445 7.16 -16.12 38.91
CA ALA A 445 8.42 -15.54 38.44
C ALA A 445 8.16 -14.13 37.91
N ASN A 446 8.76 -13.14 38.56
CA ASN A 446 8.81 -11.77 38.07
C ASN A 446 9.91 -11.64 37.03
N LEU A 447 9.55 -11.16 35.84
CA LEU A 447 10.46 -10.99 34.72
C LEU A 447 10.89 -9.52 34.64
N PRO A 448 12.18 -9.21 34.85
CA PRO A 448 12.65 -7.82 34.96
C PRO A 448 12.62 -7.10 33.62
N MET A 449 12.35 -5.79 33.65
CA MET A 449 12.33 -4.88 32.50
C MET A 449 13.54 -3.94 32.50
N THR A 450 14.03 -3.61 31.32
CA THR A 450 14.93 -2.49 31.06
C THR A 450 14.12 -1.26 30.73
N MET A 451 14.48 -0.11 31.29
CA MET A 451 13.76 1.15 31.08
C MET A 451 14.69 2.18 30.43
N LEU A 452 14.20 2.81 29.35
CA LEU A 452 14.87 3.84 28.58
C LEU A 452 14.07 5.12 28.72
N CYS A 453 14.64 6.14 29.35
CA CYS A 453 13.95 7.40 29.62
C CYS A 453 14.70 8.57 29.00
N ARG A 454 13.95 9.59 28.57
CA ARG A 454 14.50 10.89 28.21
C ARG A 454 13.63 12.00 28.78
N GLU A 455 14.29 13.00 29.33
CA GLU A 455 13.64 14.24 29.77
C GLU A 455 13.70 15.25 28.63
N LEU A 456 12.58 15.93 28.38
CA LEU A 456 12.41 16.90 27.31
C LEU A 456 11.89 18.23 27.88
N PRO A 457 12.32 19.38 27.33
CA PRO A 457 13.25 19.54 26.21
C PRO A 457 14.71 19.21 26.60
N ILE A 458 15.53 18.80 25.62
CA ILE A 458 16.93 18.44 25.86
C ILE A 458 17.71 19.66 26.33
N GLN A 459 18.07 19.71 27.61
CA GLN A 459 18.91 20.76 28.18
C GLN A 459 20.29 20.77 27.49
N PRO A 460 20.79 21.91 26.99
CA PRO A 460 22.09 21.97 26.33
C PRO A 460 23.20 21.60 27.32
N SER A 461 23.93 20.53 27.02
CA SER A 461 25.14 20.13 27.74
C SER A 461 26.13 21.30 27.71
N SER A 462 26.47 21.81 28.88
CA SER A 462 27.42 22.91 29.06
C SER A 462 28.77 22.57 28.42
N ALA A 463 29.07 23.19 27.28
CA ALA A 463 30.39 23.15 26.66
C ALA A 463 31.44 23.83 27.57
N PRO A 464 32.71 23.37 27.59
CA PRO A 464 33.74 24.01 28.42
C PRO A 464 34.02 25.42 27.90
N SER A 465 33.90 26.43 28.76
CA SER A 465 34.24 27.81 28.44
C SER A 465 35.76 27.93 28.25
N LEU A 466 36.22 28.04 27.01
CA LEU A 466 37.54 28.60 26.73
C LEU A 466 37.41 30.12 26.67
N SER A 467 38.21 30.79 27.50
CA SER A 467 38.30 32.24 27.62
C SER A 467 38.78 32.91 26.31
N PRO A 468 38.31 34.12 26.00
CA PRO A 468 38.66 34.79 24.75
C PRO A 468 40.03 35.47 24.87
N SER A 469 40.91 35.22 23.88
CA SER A 469 42.13 36.00 23.70
C SER A 469 42.07 36.80 22.40
N SER A 470 42.11 38.12 22.57
CA SER A 470 42.54 39.20 21.66
C SER A 470 42.00 39.28 20.22
N VAL A 471 41.24 40.36 20.03
CA VAL A 471 40.89 41.11 18.81
C VAL A 471 42.11 41.40 17.93
N PRO A 472 41.96 41.47 16.58
CA PRO A 472 42.08 42.78 15.93
C PRO A 472 41.05 43.07 14.82
N SER A 473 40.45 44.26 14.95
CA SER A 473 40.09 45.28 13.93
C SER A 473 39.34 44.91 12.64
N VAL A 474 38.11 45.44 12.60
CA VAL A 474 37.22 45.66 11.47
C VAL A 474 37.83 46.60 10.42
N SER A 475 37.66 46.27 9.14
CA SER A 475 37.65 47.23 8.03
C SER A 475 36.35 47.11 7.25
N MET A 476 35.88 48.25 6.77
CA MET A 476 34.51 48.59 6.40
C MET A 476 34.13 48.32 4.93
N VAL A 477 32.85 47.94 4.72
CA VAL A 477 31.93 48.36 3.62
C VAL A 477 32.05 47.61 2.26
N PRO A 478 30.99 47.45 1.42
CA PRO A 478 29.60 47.97 1.51
C PRO A 478 28.46 46.92 1.44
N THR A 479 27.34 47.37 1.98
CA THR A 479 25.96 46.93 1.71
C THR A 479 25.67 46.87 0.21
N GLN A 480 25.27 45.71 -0.30
CA GLN A 480 24.64 45.60 -1.62
C GLN A 480 23.20 45.10 -1.48
N THR A 481 22.35 45.87 -2.14
CA THR A 481 20.93 45.72 -2.39
C THR A 481 20.58 44.38 -3.03
N PHE A 482 19.66 43.63 -2.43
CA PHE A 482 19.04 42.47 -3.06
C PHE A 482 18.01 42.93 -4.10
N SER A 483 18.33 42.70 -5.37
CA SER A 483 17.35 42.64 -6.46
C SER A 483 16.67 41.27 -6.47
N PRO A 484 15.35 41.16 -6.65
CA PRO A 484 14.68 39.88 -6.75
C PRO A 484 14.70 39.43 -8.21
N THR A 485 15.66 38.60 -8.59
CA THR A 485 15.54 37.74 -9.77
C THR A 485 16.46 36.54 -9.61
N MET A 486 16.02 35.54 -8.86
CA MET A 486 16.56 34.20 -8.99
C MET A 486 15.48 33.32 -9.61
N SER A 487 15.70 32.96 -10.87
CA SER A 487 15.04 31.82 -11.50
C SER A 487 15.28 30.58 -10.63
N LEU A 488 14.23 29.78 -10.39
CA LEU A 488 14.36 28.49 -9.70
C LEU A 488 15.53 27.68 -10.30
N PRO A 489 16.42 27.07 -9.49
CA PRO A 489 17.42 26.16 -10.02
C PRO A 489 16.70 25.01 -10.73
N LYS A 490 17.12 24.74 -11.96
CA LYS A 490 16.51 23.71 -12.82
C LYS A 490 16.86 22.32 -12.24
N THR A 491 15.89 21.69 -11.57
CA THR A 491 16.01 20.31 -11.10
C THR A 491 16.02 19.36 -12.29
N ILE A 492 16.95 18.41 -12.28
CA ILE A 492 17.06 17.33 -13.26
C ILE A 492 16.75 16.01 -12.55
N THR A 493 15.91 15.20 -13.17
CA THR A 493 15.49 13.91 -12.64
C THR A 493 15.91 12.80 -13.59
N VAL A 494 16.57 11.77 -13.05
CA VAL A 494 16.95 10.55 -13.76
C VAL A 494 16.31 9.35 -13.06
N THR A 495 15.45 8.61 -13.77
CA THR A 495 14.92 7.34 -13.29
C THR A 495 15.72 6.19 -13.87
N LEU A 496 16.29 5.36 -12.99
CA LEU A 496 17.10 4.21 -13.36
C LEU A 496 16.22 2.99 -13.69
N PRO A 497 16.62 2.12 -14.64
CA PRO A 497 15.91 0.88 -14.92
C PRO A 497 15.76 0.00 -13.67
N ALA A 498 14.62 -0.69 -13.57
CA ALA A 498 14.32 -1.57 -12.45
C ALA A 498 15.39 -2.67 -12.28
N SER A 499 15.79 -2.96 -11.05
CA SER A 499 16.78 -4.00 -10.77
C SER A 499 16.28 -5.39 -11.21
N THR A 500 17.11 -6.15 -11.92
CA THR A 500 16.75 -7.47 -12.47
C THR A 500 17.37 -8.63 -11.72
N THR A 501 18.32 -8.38 -10.82
CA THR A 501 18.95 -9.41 -9.98
C THR A 501 18.24 -9.55 -8.62
N LYS A 502 18.41 -10.71 -7.96
CA LYS A 502 17.76 -11.01 -6.66
C LYS A 502 18.30 -10.18 -5.48
N GLN A 503 19.43 -9.52 -5.67
CA GLN A 503 20.06 -8.59 -4.74
C GLN A 503 20.66 -7.46 -5.56
N LEU A 504 20.84 -6.31 -4.92
CA LEU A 504 21.56 -5.17 -5.46
C LEU A 504 22.56 -4.68 -4.41
N VAL A 505 23.77 -4.35 -4.84
CA VAL A 505 24.86 -3.75 -4.09
C VAL A 505 25.36 -2.61 -4.96
N HIS A 506 25.11 -1.37 -4.55
CA HIS A 506 25.32 -0.19 -5.40
C HIS A 506 25.57 1.10 -4.62
N GLY A 507 25.89 2.15 -5.36
CA GLY A 507 25.87 3.55 -4.96
C GLY A 507 25.64 4.47 -6.16
N LEU A 508 25.29 5.74 -5.90
CA LEU A 508 25.12 6.76 -6.95
C LEU A 508 25.94 7.99 -6.63
N CYS A 509 26.47 8.66 -7.64
CA CYS A 509 27.15 9.93 -7.46
C CYS A 509 26.75 10.92 -8.56
N VAL A 510 26.91 12.21 -8.26
CA VAL A 510 26.82 13.28 -9.25
C VAL A 510 27.91 14.32 -9.04
N LYS A 511 28.52 14.80 -10.13
CA LYS A 511 29.43 15.95 -10.16
C LYS A 511 28.82 17.07 -11.02
N GLY A 512 29.04 18.33 -10.62
CA GLY A 512 28.39 19.50 -11.26
C GLY A 512 27.01 19.85 -10.66
N ALA A 513 26.75 19.47 -9.41
CA ALA A 513 25.49 19.71 -8.72
C ALA A 513 25.69 20.37 -7.35
N VAL A 514 24.82 21.32 -6.99
CA VAL A 514 24.75 21.97 -5.66
C VAL A 514 23.91 21.18 -4.66
N GLY A 515 23.06 20.29 -5.14
CA GLY A 515 22.20 19.45 -4.31
C GLY A 515 21.76 18.21 -5.06
N ALA A 516 21.61 17.10 -4.35
CA ALA A 516 21.10 15.87 -4.92
C ALA A 516 20.34 15.04 -3.87
N SER A 517 19.30 14.36 -4.32
CA SER A 517 18.47 13.45 -3.51
C SER A 517 18.14 12.21 -4.35
N ALA A 518 18.00 11.06 -3.70
CA ALA A 518 17.62 9.83 -4.39
C ALA A 518 16.50 9.15 -3.63
N SER A 519 15.54 8.59 -4.38
CA SER A 519 14.42 7.84 -3.87
C SER A 519 14.34 6.46 -4.53
N SER A 520 13.64 5.54 -3.89
CA SER A 520 13.52 4.15 -4.31
C SER A 520 12.05 3.74 -4.29
N SER A 521 11.61 2.95 -5.29
CA SER A 521 10.28 2.32 -5.28
C SER A 521 10.13 1.25 -4.19
N TRP A 522 11.24 0.81 -3.60
CA TRP A 522 11.26 -0.04 -2.41
C TRP A 522 11.65 0.82 -1.21
N ALA A 523 10.63 1.19 -0.41
CA ALA A 523 10.75 2.12 0.71
C ALA A 523 11.91 1.85 1.70
N PRO A 524 12.28 0.58 2.01
CA PRO A 524 13.43 0.30 2.88
C PRO A 524 14.81 0.71 2.35
N LEU A 525 14.92 1.11 1.08
CA LEU A 525 16.15 1.63 0.49
C LEU A 525 16.09 3.15 0.42
N THR A 526 16.77 3.79 1.37
CA THR A 526 16.89 5.25 1.46
C THR A 526 18.31 5.68 1.18
N TYR A 527 18.52 6.98 0.91
CA TYR A 527 19.82 7.53 0.58
C TYR A 527 20.13 8.76 1.42
N THR A 528 21.39 8.86 1.84
CA THR A 528 21.93 10.05 2.49
C THR A 528 22.92 10.72 1.54
N ALA A 529 22.74 12.01 1.26
CA ALA A 529 23.70 12.77 0.48
C ALA A 529 24.98 13.03 1.29
N ILE A 530 26.13 12.72 0.72
CA ILE A 530 27.46 12.95 1.28
C ILE A 530 28.23 13.81 0.29
N SER A 531 28.68 14.98 0.73
CA SER A 531 29.47 15.91 -0.07
C SER A 531 30.57 16.53 0.81
N PRO A 532 31.83 16.57 0.36
CA PRO A 532 32.33 15.98 -0.88
C PRO A 532 32.42 14.45 -0.83
N PHE A 533 32.25 13.78 -1.97
CA PHE A 533 32.51 12.35 -2.09
C PHE A 533 34.01 12.08 -2.20
N GLN A 534 34.57 11.45 -1.16
CA GLN A 534 36.00 11.19 -1.02
C GLN A 534 36.25 9.76 -0.55
N THR A 535 37.49 9.30 -0.70
CA THR A 535 37.95 8.02 -0.17
C THR A 535 37.78 7.97 1.36
N GLY A 536 37.40 6.80 1.88
CA GLY A 536 37.17 6.56 3.32
C GLY A 536 35.73 6.74 3.77
N VAL A 537 34.82 7.24 2.93
CA VAL A 537 33.39 7.32 3.28
C VAL A 537 32.77 5.93 3.45
N LEU A 538 31.83 5.81 4.39
CA LEU A 538 31.05 4.59 4.53
C LEU A 538 30.24 4.34 3.25
N ALA A 539 30.30 3.11 2.75
CA ALA A 539 29.55 2.70 1.57
C ALA A 539 28.05 2.55 1.86
N TRP A 540 27.67 2.16 3.08
CA TRP A 540 26.27 1.97 3.53
C TRP A 540 26.07 2.26 5.02
N ASN A 541 24.81 2.43 5.46
CA ASN A 541 24.51 2.62 6.88
C ASN A 541 24.46 1.30 7.68
N ASP A 542 24.13 0.17 7.05
CA ASP A 542 23.98 -1.14 7.71
C ASP A 542 25.28 -1.94 7.87
N ARG A 543 26.43 -1.41 7.40
CA ARG A 543 27.75 -2.05 7.46
C ARG A 543 28.86 -1.04 7.64
N GLN A 544 29.95 -1.48 8.27
CA GLN A 544 31.18 -0.69 8.45
C GLN A 544 32.16 -0.92 7.28
N TYR A 545 31.67 -0.81 6.04
CA TYR A 545 32.52 -0.89 4.83
C TYR A 545 32.74 0.52 4.29
N THR A 546 33.96 0.79 3.85
CA THR A 546 34.35 2.08 3.28
C THR A 546 34.62 1.96 1.78
N ILE A 547 34.44 3.07 1.06
CA ILE A 547 34.79 3.19 -0.35
C ILE A 547 36.22 3.75 -0.45
N GLN A 548 37.02 3.22 -1.37
CA GLN A 548 38.39 3.64 -1.67
C GLN A 548 38.52 3.99 -3.16
N GLY A 549 39.56 4.75 -3.53
CA GLY A 549 39.89 5.10 -4.91
C GLY A 549 38.91 6.05 -5.59
N VAL A 550 38.17 6.86 -4.82
CA VAL A 550 37.17 7.81 -5.34
C VAL A 550 37.83 8.89 -6.22
N GLU A 551 39.03 9.32 -5.85
CA GLU A 551 39.83 10.36 -6.51
C GLU A 551 40.11 10.10 -8.00
N ASN A 552 40.09 8.83 -8.40
CA ASN A 552 40.35 8.41 -9.78
C ASN A 552 39.07 8.31 -10.63
N THR A 553 37.89 8.63 -10.07
CA THR A 553 36.59 8.46 -10.73
C THR A 553 35.97 9.80 -11.14
N PRO A 554 35.00 9.82 -12.09
CA PRO A 554 34.20 11.01 -12.38
C PRO A 554 33.36 11.52 -11.19
N CYS A 555 33.24 10.71 -10.13
CA CYS A 555 32.54 11.05 -8.90
C CYS A 555 33.37 11.90 -7.91
N ALA A 556 34.68 12.07 -8.15
CA ALA A 556 35.57 12.77 -7.22
C ALA A 556 35.09 14.20 -6.92
N ASP A 557 35.00 14.52 -5.63
CA ASP A 557 34.52 15.80 -5.09
C ASP A 557 33.04 16.12 -5.39
N GLY A 558 32.28 15.13 -5.89
CA GLY A 558 30.85 15.25 -6.14
C GLY A 558 29.98 15.01 -4.90
N ILE A 559 28.69 14.76 -5.14
CA ILE A 559 27.72 14.33 -4.13
C ILE A 559 27.51 12.82 -4.29
N PHE A 560 27.77 12.06 -3.22
CA PHE A 560 27.48 10.63 -3.13
C PHE A 560 26.15 10.39 -2.44
N MET A 561 25.26 9.64 -3.09
CA MET A 561 24.04 9.14 -2.48
C MET A 561 24.32 7.81 -1.82
N LYS A 562 24.65 7.87 -0.53
CA LYS A 562 24.96 6.71 0.30
C LYS A 562 23.69 5.93 0.62
N PRO A 563 23.51 4.70 0.13
CA PRO A 563 22.34 3.92 0.46
C PRO A 563 22.37 3.45 1.92
N ASN A 564 21.22 3.33 2.56
CA ASN A 564 21.14 2.84 3.93
C ASN A 564 21.50 1.34 4.06
N ARG A 565 21.48 0.57 2.97
CA ARG A 565 21.68 -0.89 2.98
C ARG A 565 22.66 -1.37 1.92
N HIS A 566 23.56 -2.26 2.33
CA HIS A 566 24.55 -2.90 1.48
C HIS A 566 23.96 -3.90 0.48
N LYS A 567 23.03 -4.74 0.92
CA LYS A 567 22.42 -5.80 0.09
C LYS A 567 20.99 -6.13 0.52
N SER A 568 20.41 -7.16 -0.10
CA SER A 568 19.02 -7.60 0.14
C SER A 568 17.96 -6.60 -0.32
N ILE A 569 18.33 -5.75 -1.29
CA ILE A 569 17.39 -4.93 -2.06
C ILE A 569 16.60 -5.83 -3.01
N LEU A 570 15.27 -5.67 -3.01
CA LEU A 570 14.37 -6.49 -3.81
C LEU A 570 14.62 -6.29 -5.32
N ARG A 571 14.39 -7.37 -6.07
CA ARG A 571 14.25 -7.30 -7.54
C ARG A 571 13.08 -6.38 -7.88
N ASN A 572 13.16 -5.71 -9.03
CA ASN A 572 12.23 -4.69 -9.54
C ASN A 572 12.25 -3.38 -8.74
N THR A 573 13.32 -3.11 -8.00
CA THR A 573 13.50 -1.81 -7.35
C THR A 573 13.93 -0.79 -8.40
N VAL A 574 13.17 0.30 -8.52
CA VAL A 574 13.45 1.47 -9.37
C VAL A 574 14.02 2.56 -8.48
N ILE A 575 15.06 3.24 -8.94
CA ILE A 575 15.69 4.34 -8.20
C ILE A 575 15.59 5.61 -9.03
N THR A 576 15.11 6.68 -8.41
CA THR A 576 15.01 8.00 -9.02
C THR A 576 16.03 8.91 -8.37
N PHE A 577 16.84 9.57 -9.19
CA PHE A 577 17.91 10.46 -8.75
C PHE A 577 17.60 11.89 -9.21
N GLU A 578 17.43 12.79 -8.25
CA GLU A 578 17.14 14.20 -8.48
C GLU A 578 18.36 15.04 -8.12
N MET A 579 18.68 16.02 -8.95
CA MET A 579 19.88 16.85 -8.82
C MET A 579 19.65 18.27 -9.30
N GLN A 580 20.31 19.22 -8.64
CA GLN A 580 20.25 20.64 -8.94
C GLN A 580 21.60 21.09 -9.48
N ARG A 581 21.65 21.59 -10.72
CA ARG A 581 22.91 22.06 -11.33
C ARG A 581 23.52 23.20 -10.53
N ASP A 582 24.84 23.19 -10.41
CA ASP A 582 25.63 24.25 -9.78
C ASP A 582 25.91 25.47 -10.70
N GLY A 583 25.36 25.45 -11.92
CA GLY A 583 25.62 26.45 -12.96
C GLY A 583 26.76 26.08 -13.91
N SER A 584 27.41 24.92 -13.73
CA SER A 584 28.35 24.37 -14.69
C SER A 584 27.66 23.86 -15.97
N ASP A 585 28.41 23.91 -17.07
CA ASP A 585 27.94 23.44 -18.39
C ASP A 585 27.91 21.90 -18.51
N TYR A 586 28.40 21.17 -17.50
CA TYR A 586 28.51 19.72 -17.53
C TYR A 586 28.08 19.11 -16.20
N MET A 587 27.29 18.04 -16.25
CA MET A 587 26.92 17.26 -15.07
C MET A 587 27.15 15.78 -15.34
N ASP A 588 28.01 15.16 -14.53
CA ASP A 588 28.33 13.73 -14.66
C ASP A 588 27.55 12.94 -13.62
N VAL A 589 26.61 12.10 -14.08
CA VAL A 589 25.82 11.21 -13.22
C VAL A 589 26.34 9.80 -13.35
N CYS A 590 26.81 9.23 -12.24
CA CYS A 590 27.29 7.85 -12.25
C CYS A 590 26.55 6.96 -11.27
N VAL A 591 26.45 5.70 -11.66
CA VAL A 591 25.98 4.59 -10.86
C VAL A 591 27.10 3.58 -10.79
N PHE A 592 27.43 3.12 -9.60
CA PHE A 592 28.38 2.04 -9.42
C PHE A 592 27.71 0.87 -8.69
N ALA A 593 27.99 -0.33 -9.16
CA ALA A 593 27.43 -1.57 -8.64
C ALA A 593 28.46 -2.69 -8.81
N GLU A 594 28.23 -3.87 -8.23
CA GLU A 594 29.18 -4.97 -8.40
C GLU A 594 29.44 -5.27 -9.90
N PRO A 595 30.65 -5.70 -10.29
CA PRO A 595 31.04 -5.80 -11.70
C PRO A 595 30.11 -6.68 -12.57
N ALA A 596 30.23 -6.53 -13.89
CA ALA A 596 29.50 -7.37 -14.84
C ALA A 596 29.74 -8.87 -14.56
N GLY A 597 28.67 -9.66 -14.53
CA GLY A 597 28.70 -11.08 -14.14
C GLY A 597 28.46 -11.36 -12.65
N ALA A 598 28.51 -10.33 -11.78
CA ALA A 598 28.15 -10.49 -10.38
C ALA A 598 26.63 -10.67 -10.20
N ARG A 599 26.23 -11.48 -9.22
CA ARG A 599 24.81 -11.78 -8.93
C ARG A 599 24.05 -10.63 -8.27
N ARG A 600 24.72 -9.51 -7.95
CA ARG A 600 24.20 -8.42 -7.12
C ARG A 600 24.30 -7.03 -7.77
N ASN A 601 24.37 -6.95 -9.09
CA ASN A 601 24.62 -5.70 -9.81
C ASN A 601 23.37 -5.02 -10.41
N GLY A 602 22.17 -5.53 -10.11
CA GLY A 602 20.91 -5.01 -10.65
C GLY A 602 20.64 -5.34 -12.11
N GLY A 603 21.58 -5.98 -12.82
CA GLY A 603 21.56 -6.09 -14.29
C GLY A 603 21.77 -4.75 -15.00
N TRP A 604 22.25 -3.74 -14.29
CA TRP A 604 22.38 -2.37 -14.78
C TRP A 604 23.43 -2.19 -15.87
N PHE A 605 24.48 -3.01 -15.89
CA PHE A 605 25.50 -3.01 -16.94
C PHE A 605 24.97 -3.37 -18.33
N THR A 606 23.75 -3.92 -18.42
CA THR A 606 23.05 -4.16 -19.69
C THR A 606 21.95 -3.13 -19.92
N SER A 607 21.09 -2.90 -18.92
CA SER A 607 19.92 -2.03 -19.10
C SER A 607 20.26 -0.53 -19.19
N MET A 608 21.24 -0.04 -18.42
CA MET A 608 21.58 1.39 -18.43
C MET A 608 22.34 1.83 -19.68
N VAL A 609 23.07 0.92 -20.33
CA VAL A 609 23.72 1.21 -21.62
C VAL A 609 22.66 1.53 -22.67
N GLN A 610 21.51 0.86 -22.64
CA GLN A 610 20.37 1.16 -23.52
C GLN A 610 19.75 2.54 -23.22
N GLU A 611 19.90 3.03 -22.00
CA GLU A 611 19.46 4.37 -21.55
C GLU A 611 20.52 5.47 -21.77
N GLY A 612 21.61 5.14 -22.49
CA GLY A 612 22.67 6.07 -22.85
C GLY A 612 23.75 6.30 -21.79
N PHE A 613 23.91 5.40 -20.81
CA PHE A 613 25.07 5.40 -19.93
C PHE A 613 26.28 4.75 -20.62
N THR A 614 27.46 5.37 -20.47
CA THR A 614 28.75 4.78 -20.81
C THR A 614 29.16 3.79 -19.72
N ASN A 615 29.46 2.55 -20.11
CA ASN A 615 29.95 1.51 -19.22
C ASN A 615 31.48 1.54 -19.14
N TYR A 616 32.01 1.90 -17.97
CA TYR A 616 33.44 1.90 -17.68
C TYR A 616 33.92 0.60 -17.02
N GLY A 617 33.02 -0.36 -16.76
CA GLY A 617 33.36 -1.62 -16.11
C GLY A 617 34.19 -1.40 -14.85
N THR A 618 35.27 -2.18 -14.70
CA THR A 618 36.26 -2.07 -13.62
C THR A 618 37.53 -1.32 -14.05
N GLU A 619 37.42 -0.37 -14.99
CA GLU A 619 38.58 0.42 -15.48
C GLU A 619 39.26 1.21 -14.35
N PHE A 620 38.51 1.54 -13.29
CA PHE A 620 39.03 2.22 -12.10
C PHE A 620 39.51 1.19 -11.08
N THR A 621 40.71 0.65 -11.29
CA THR A 621 41.28 -0.50 -10.55
C THR A 621 41.50 -0.29 -9.05
N GLU A 622 41.36 0.93 -8.55
CA GLU A 622 41.44 1.27 -7.13
C GLU A 622 40.07 1.64 -6.53
N PHE A 623 39.03 1.78 -7.37
CA PHE A 623 37.69 2.12 -6.93
C PHE A 623 36.97 0.86 -6.43
N ALA A 624 36.97 0.71 -5.10
CA ALA A 624 36.56 -0.53 -4.45
C ALA A 624 35.91 -0.25 -3.10
N TRP A 625 35.26 -1.27 -2.54
CA TRP A 625 34.70 -1.22 -1.19
C TRP A 625 35.18 -2.39 -0.33
N GLY A 626 35.34 -2.14 0.97
CA GLY A 626 35.77 -3.16 1.92
C GLY A 626 35.93 -2.63 3.33
N GLY A 627 36.27 -3.51 4.27
CA GLY A 627 36.46 -3.14 5.68
C GLY A 627 36.33 -4.33 6.62
N GLY A 628 37.03 -4.28 7.76
CA GLY A 628 37.02 -5.34 8.77
C GLY A 628 37.60 -6.67 8.25
N ARG A 629 36.77 -7.72 8.19
CA ARG A 629 37.15 -9.08 7.74
C ARG A 629 36.93 -9.33 6.23
N VAL A 630 36.45 -8.34 5.47
CA VAL A 630 36.12 -8.49 4.05
C VAL A 630 37.26 -7.96 3.19
N THR A 631 37.75 -8.79 2.26
CA THR A 631 38.71 -8.39 1.22
C THR A 631 38.08 -7.37 0.28
N MET A 632 38.83 -6.33 -0.08
CA MET A 632 38.40 -5.29 -1.03
C MET A 632 37.74 -5.90 -2.27
N GLN A 633 36.58 -5.36 -2.64
CA GLN A 633 35.80 -5.76 -3.81
C GLN A 633 35.74 -4.58 -4.78
N ASP A 634 36.11 -4.82 -6.03
CA ASP A 634 36.10 -3.78 -7.06
C ASP A 634 34.67 -3.36 -7.42
N TRP A 635 34.50 -2.09 -7.73
CA TRP A 635 33.27 -1.55 -8.30
C TRP A 635 33.28 -1.65 -9.82
N GLY A 636 32.12 -1.94 -10.40
CA GLY A 636 31.85 -1.56 -11.78
C GLY A 636 31.16 -0.20 -11.83
N MET A 637 31.44 0.64 -12.84
CA MET A 637 30.83 1.98 -12.95
C MET A 637 30.20 2.25 -14.32
N LEU A 638 29.07 2.96 -14.29
CA LEU A 638 28.29 3.44 -15.43
C LEU A 638 28.07 4.94 -15.25
N CYS A 639 28.41 5.77 -16.24
CA CYS A 639 28.17 7.22 -16.16
C CYS A 639 27.44 7.78 -17.38
N LYS A 640 26.68 8.85 -17.19
CA LYS A 640 26.01 9.62 -18.24
C LYS A 640 26.32 11.09 -18.06
N LYS A 641 26.83 11.72 -19.13
CA LYS A 641 27.04 13.17 -19.18
C LYS A 641 25.72 13.86 -19.52
N MET A 642 25.37 14.92 -18.81
CA MET A 642 24.13 15.69 -18.96
C MET A 642 24.34 17.19 -19.12
#